data_AF-A0A7C4NLK0-F1
#
_entry.id   AF-A0A7C4NLK0-F1
#
_cell.length_a   1.000
_cell.length_b   1.000
_cell.length_c   1.000
_cell.angle_alpha   90.00
_cell.angle_beta   90.00
_cell.angle_gamma   90.00
#
_symmetry.space_group_name_H-M   'P 1'
#
loop_
_entity.id
_entity.type
_entity.pdbx_description
1 polymer ?
#
loop_
_entity_poly.entity_id
_entity_poly.type
_entity_poly.pdbx_seq_one_letter_code
_entity_poly.pdbx_strand_id
1 'polypeptide(L)'
;MSNLKKLTPYILLTLLIASLTSTMIVALAQVPVQIVSVTTPAYPGEPVVVTMDIGLATTVTVRLCNDSVCSSVWAEQVFVPPTAGRYTITLTLPEKPAGLVNHNSTYRSGWVVVYTVFGGIAEQFYIAPKIKVSPMATTVVNPDGTSRTVTVEFLGYVPGDTVSTVVFAGPATYPATVTASIGTNGYGSASVNLLTITGQGIPRGIYRVYGVGTQTSDLKKAKNGTLEIRPQAIITPKEGNGRCDASVCDLTGVAITGYGFDPNVAIVKIELLNINFTNVKYVFTPLTGFATSAQGYFSLSNLKQYIAGGKGTNMTAGLYIPIVYEAPLPKTLTNTSTIDLKKVGSVVISETTILGALGTRASVRATSYVDGTLDYVVKASSMAFTKTEVLRINITYAGKKYQLAANIEGDKVRFALYNTTTIPYVTLFSDTASTAYNAGLGAYTANVSFNVVPTSYVLTAPPTPGAYKFWATFYNYTNQILLVLREWSFVVTKANLTIVYTNKDTGVTVSRFYVHPTNMSIVDTLVTISTLKFKDAGIEWSVNWKYDPSTKIATLTVEGKPLEGPSFEFRTTYYIVRPLLVLITPLPVLPGQTVTIAAYGYAPGAFWGHTPPGQDDNYLEVSWEKIVKLATVKLGKDGNRTFTITIPSDASFGVHYIWGVDKWNYEYTLAVIVGAKAYYTVVPVPPYAIPKEPIVSAGYDNKRVTVCPCPETIVGLSYCAKCVAYTGRCDYLGDELKVIISGASPGETFTIYFGGTPIRTVKANASTVEVSFIVPTVPEGDYVIVAVGTVSGSITITDYFNGTKFIPRPVMVRPKILLLDLSKYYLPVLVGPGFVRVLGTGFRPGVSFVGMLVNNTDAAFVLNTQVQRWSADERGVLINTYSKDIVPGLYIPALEPGAYEIKLLYVVGNEVKSTLPGSVFVINNLSTVATKSDIEALRSAILSRLDAMASAVEAARNAAVGAQEALAPLRTALENLINTRATELKTAIDSLSKFVSANMANKTDIKTLTTSMTTAIAAVTSAVNNVAVAVSDLRTVVATKSDVQALSEVLRKLDVLSSDLDEAIKTLQALQTALNALKALEPALGDVKNAVNDVKSSVESALGALSQARSEIEKLRTDVSGLRTDVTGVRTDISNVINAVNSVGATITDVRTGIDAVKSDLSAFKADMAGRLTNIDSKISTVDDGVGTLRTLVVVALVFAVIAAAAAIYATVAISRALAK
;
A
#
# COMPACT_ATOMS: atom_id res chain seq x y z
N MET A 1 81.57 -16.59 67.33
CA MET A 1 80.89 -17.35 68.41
C MET A 1 79.82 -18.21 67.74
N SER A 2 80.05 -19.51 67.50
CA SER A 2 80.03 -20.63 68.47
C SER A 2 78.59 -21.06 68.79
N ASN A 3 78.14 -22.30 68.58
CA ASN A 3 78.86 -23.59 68.50
C ASN A 3 78.38 -24.43 67.30
N LEU A 4 79.24 -25.14 66.54
CA LEU A 4 80.06 -26.32 66.90
C LEU A 4 79.20 -27.56 67.25
N LYS A 5 79.51 -28.79 66.77
CA LYS A 5 80.43 -29.26 65.70
C LYS A 5 80.27 -30.79 65.54
N LYS A 6 80.61 -31.33 64.35
CA LYS A 6 81.06 -32.73 64.07
C LYS A 6 79.99 -33.85 64.25
N LEU A 7 80.06 -35.00 63.56
CA LEU A 7 81.03 -35.57 62.61
C LEU A 7 80.29 -35.84 61.25
N THR A 8 80.77 -35.62 60.01
CA THR A 8 82.08 -35.82 59.32
C THR A 8 82.36 -37.31 59.04
N PRO A 9 82.66 -37.80 57.80
CA PRO A 9 83.44 -37.21 56.65
C PRO A 9 82.63 -37.05 55.31
N TYR A 10 82.97 -36.20 54.31
CA TYR A 10 84.15 -36.05 53.40
C TYR A 10 84.32 -37.24 52.40
N ILE A 11 84.70 -37.12 51.10
CA ILE A 11 85.45 -36.11 50.31
C ILE A 11 85.25 -36.32 48.76
N LEU A 12 85.63 -35.34 47.89
CA LEU A 12 85.89 -35.32 46.41
C LEU A 12 85.18 -36.32 45.44
N LEU A 13 84.56 -35.91 44.33
CA LEU A 13 85.12 -35.29 43.09
C LEU A 13 86.01 -36.22 42.21
N THR A 14 85.38 -36.76 41.15
CA THR A 14 85.92 -37.18 39.82
C THR A 14 87.12 -38.14 39.72
N LEU A 15 86.82 -39.41 39.40
CA LEU A 15 87.38 -40.30 38.35
C LEU A 15 86.21 -41.28 38.01
N LEU A 16 86.01 -41.93 36.85
CA LEU A 16 86.89 -42.28 35.73
C LEU A 16 86.06 -42.69 34.46
N ILE A 17 86.54 -42.33 33.26
CA ILE A 17 86.36 -43.02 31.94
C ILE A 17 84.96 -43.18 31.29
N ALA A 18 84.99 -43.38 29.96
CA ALA A 18 83.89 -43.28 29.01
C ALA A 18 83.44 -44.62 28.37
N SER A 19 82.30 -44.53 27.67
CA SER A 19 81.89 -45.26 26.45
C SER A 19 81.56 -46.77 26.47
N LEU A 20 80.33 -47.06 25.98
CA LEU A 20 79.88 -48.26 25.23
C LEU A 20 79.84 -49.61 26.00
N THR A 21 78.85 -50.50 25.89
CA THR A 21 77.72 -50.71 24.94
C THR A 21 76.43 -51.26 25.60
N SER A 22 75.35 -51.35 24.79
CA SER A 22 74.32 -52.41 24.77
C SER A 22 73.28 -52.55 25.89
N THR A 23 72.06 -52.06 25.54
CA THR A 23 70.75 -52.75 25.69
C THR A 23 70.28 -53.23 27.07
N MET A 24 69.38 -52.44 27.67
CA MET A 24 68.06 -52.98 28.05
C MET A 24 66.95 -52.04 27.55
N ILE A 25 66.03 -52.60 26.77
CA ILE A 25 64.81 -51.93 26.33
C ILE A 25 63.83 -51.99 27.49
N VAL A 26 63.63 -50.88 28.19
CA VAL A 26 62.43 -50.68 29.01
C VAL A 26 61.33 -50.19 28.08
N ALA A 27 60.22 -50.90 28.05
CA ALA A 27 59.13 -50.62 27.12
C ALA A 27 58.61 -49.18 27.32
N LEU A 28 58.62 -48.40 26.23
CA LEU A 28 57.76 -47.23 26.11
C LEU A 28 56.32 -47.73 26.26
N ALA A 29 55.68 -47.38 27.37
CA ALA A 29 54.23 -47.51 27.48
C ALA A 29 53.62 -46.63 26.39
N GLN A 30 53.11 -47.26 25.33
CA GLN A 30 52.39 -46.56 24.27
C GLN A 30 51.23 -45.83 24.94
N VAL A 31 51.19 -44.50 24.82
CA VAL A 31 49.95 -43.76 25.11
C VAL A 31 49.03 -44.09 23.93
N PRO A 32 47.96 -44.90 24.11
CA PRO A 32 47.04 -45.17 23.02
C PRO A 32 46.36 -43.86 22.61
N VAL A 33 45.92 -43.77 21.37
CA VAL A 33 44.99 -42.68 21.01
C VAL A 33 43.75 -42.82 21.89
N GLN A 34 43.30 -41.71 22.46
CA GLN A 34 42.10 -41.63 23.30
C GLN A 34 41.20 -40.53 22.75
N ILE A 35 39.92 -40.83 22.52
CA ILE A 35 38.94 -39.78 22.27
C ILE A 35 38.60 -39.17 23.65
N VAL A 36 38.67 -37.84 23.72
CA VAL A 36 38.46 -37.04 24.94
C VAL A 36 37.01 -36.53 24.99
N SER A 37 36.45 -36.21 23.83
CA SER A 37 35.04 -35.87 23.67
C SER A 37 34.59 -35.92 22.22
N VAL A 38 33.32 -36.27 22.03
CA VAL A 38 32.59 -36.13 20.76
C VAL A 38 31.40 -35.19 20.97
N THR A 39 31.06 -34.40 19.94
CA THR A 39 29.83 -33.58 19.94
C THR A 39 28.60 -34.47 20.04
N THR A 40 27.91 -34.41 21.17
CA THR A 40 26.71 -35.18 21.47
C THR A 40 25.71 -34.31 22.26
N PRO A 41 24.45 -34.15 21.80
CA PRO A 41 23.90 -34.61 20.53
C PRO A 41 24.57 -34.00 19.30
N ALA A 42 24.80 -34.82 18.28
CA ALA A 42 25.07 -34.38 16.92
C ALA A 42 23.76 -34.16 16.16
N TYR A 43 23.75 -33.23 15.21
CA TYR A 43 22.58 -32.96 14.36
C TYR A 43 22.94 -33.17 12.87
N PRO A 44 22.05 -33.75 12.04
CA PRO A 44 22.29 -33.91 10.61
C PRO A 44 22.56 -32.58 9.88
N GLY A 45 23.55 -32.58 9.00
CA GLY A 45 24.03 -31.39 8.30
C GLY A 45 24.79 -30.39 9.19
N GLU A 46 25.24 -30.78 10.37
CA GLU A 46 26.00 -29.92 11.30
C GLU A 46 27.38 -30.52 11.64
N PRO A 47 28.35 -29.67 12.02
CA PRO A 47 29.67 -30.12 12.44
C PRO A 47 29.63 -30.96 13.72
N VAL A 48 30.25 -32.14 13.66
CA VAL A 48 30.63 -32.98 14.79
C VAL A 48 32.09 -32.69 15.10
N VAL A 49 32.33 -31.99 16.21
CA VAL A 49 33.66 -31.76 16.76
C VAL A 49 34.08 -32.99 17.57
N VAL A 50 35.27 -33.51 17.28
CA VAL A 50 35.93 -34.64 17.95
C VAL A 50 37.24 -34.11 18.54
N THR A 51 37.42 -34.25 19.86
CA THR A 51 38.69 -33.96 20.52
C THR A 51 39.34 -35.26 20.95
N MET A 52 40.62 -35.45 20.64
CA MET A 52 41.37 -36.67 20.93
C MET A 52 42.81 -36.36 21.35
N ASP A 53 43.37 -37.16 22.26
CA ASP A 53 44.76 -37.09 22.67
C ASP A 53 45.57 -38.14 21.90
N ILE A 54 46.70 -37.72 21.31
CA ILE A 54 47.52 -38.53 20.40
C ILE A 54 48.96 -38.57 20.90
N GLY A 55 49.49 -39.78 21.16
CA GLY A 55 50.79 -39.97 21.79
C GLY A 55 52.02 -39.93 20.86
N LEU A 56 51.85 -40.06 19.54
CA LEU A 56 52.94 -40.18 18.56
C LEU A 56 52.57 -39.56 17.20
N ALA A 57 53.55 -39.06 16.46
CA ALA A 57 53.38 -38.52 15.10
C ALA A 57 53.19 -39.66 14.08
N THR A 58 51.95 -40.09 13.87
CA THR A 58 51.56 -41.12 12.88
C THR A 58 50.31 -40.71 12.12
N THR A 59 50.06 -41.25 10.93
CA THR A 59 48.81 -40.99 10.20
C THR A 59 47.60 -41.41 11.03
N VAL A 60 46.68 -40.47 11.23
CA VAL A 60 45.45 -40.65 11.98
C VAL A 60 44.27 -40.40 11.05
N THR A 61 43.37 -41.38 10.96
CA THR A 61 42.14 -41.32 10.16
C THR A 61 40.95 -41.27 11.10
N VAL A 62 40.19 -40.17 11.07
CA VAL A 62 38.99 -39.97 11.87
C VAL A 62 37.77 -40.14 10.95
N ARG A 63 36.84 -41.03 11.33
CA ARG A 63 35.61 -41.30 10.58
C ARG A 63 34.37 -41.06 11.46
N LEU A 64 33.31 -40.52 10.84
CA LEU A 64 31.95 -40.68 11.33
C LEU A 64 31.34 -41.90 10.63
N CYS A 65 30.76 -42.82 11.40
CA CYS A 65 30.28 -44.12 10.91
C CYS A 65 28.94 -44.51 11.55
N ASN A 66 28.24 -45.45 10.91
CA ASN A 66 26.99 -46.01 11.42
C ASN A 66 27.18 -47.00 12.59
N ASP A 67 28.31 -47.70 12.64
CA ASP A 67 28.69 -48.67 13.66
C ASP A 67 30.19 -48.58 13.99
N SER A 68 30.63 -49.31 15.02
CA SER A 68 32.01 -49.29 15.51
C SER A 68 33.03 -49.94 14.57
N VAL A 69 32.59 -50.61 13.51
CA VAL A 69 33.44 -51.23 12.47
C VAL A 69 33.41 -50.46 11.14
N CYS A 70 32.65 -49.36 11.07
CA CYS A 70 32.47 -48.53 9.88
C CYS A 70 31.89 -49.25 8.65
N SER A 71 30.83 -50.05 8.82
CA SER A 71 30.12 -50.67 7.68
C SER A 71 29.60 -49.63 6.67
N SER A 72 29.31 -48.41 7.12
CA SER A 72 29.07 -47.23 6.29
C SER A 72 29.80 -46.02 6.88
N VAL A 73 30.69 -45.42 6.08
CA VAL A 73 31.40 -44.18 6.42
C VAL A 73 30.59 -42.98 5.93
N TRP A 74 30.31 -42.05 6.82
CA TRP A 74 29.52 -40.84 6.55
C TRP A 74 30.39 -39.61 6.27
N ALA A 75 31.53 -39.51 6.95
CA ALA A 75 32.54 -38.48 6.75
C ALA A 75 33.90 -39.04 7.19
N GLU A 76 34.97 -38.66 6.50
CA GLU A 76 36.34 -39.07 6.83
C GLU A 76 37.27 -37.85 6.75
N GLN A 77 38.25 -37.78 7.66
CA GLN A 77 39.38 -36.87 7.57
C GLN A 77 40.66 -37.59 7.98
N VAL A 78 41.70 -37.48 7.17
CA VAL A 78 43.03 -38.05 7.39
C VAL A 78 44.02 -36.91 7.63
N PHE A 79 44.87 -37.04 8.63
CA PHE A 79 45.92 -36.06 8.94
C PHE A 79 47.11 -36.73 9.62
N VAL A 80 48.24 -36.00 9.71
CA VAL A 80 49.42 -36.42 10.47
C VAL A 80 49.68 -35.35 11.54
N PRO A 81 49.58 -35.67 12.84
CA PRO A 81 49.87 -34.71 13.90
C PRO A 81 51.38 -34.48 14.00
N PRO A 82 51.87 -33.22 14.00
CA PRO A 82 53.30 -32.93 14.01
C PRO A 82 53.99 -33.24 15.35
N THR A 83 53.23 -33.31 16.44
CA THR A 83 53.74 -33.60 17.80
C THR A 83 52.74 -34.46 18.56
N ALA A 84 53.16 -35.09 19.67
CA ALA A 84 52.20 -35.63 20.62
C ALA A 84 51.38 -34.48 21.27
N GLY A 85 50.09 -34.69 21.52
CA GLY A 85 49.22 -33.66 22.09
C GLY A 85 47.73 -33.86 21.84
N ARG A 86 46.95 -32.85 22.22
CA ARG A 86 45.48 -32.80 22.04
C ARG A 86 45.13 -32.19 20.69
N TYR A 87 44.30 -32.88 19.92
CA TYR A 87 43.84 -32.45 18.60
C TYR A 87 42.31 -32.37 18.57
N THR A 88 41.79 -31.33 17.92
CA THR A 88 40.36 -31.12 17.71
C THR A 88 40.08 -31.09 16.21
N ILE A 89 39.18 -31.96 15.75
CA ILE A 89 38.81 -32.13 14.35
C ILE A 89 37.30 -31.97 14.20
N THR A 90 36.88 -31.41 13.05
CA THR A 90 35.48 -31.10 12.78
C THR A 90 35.03 -31.79 11.49
N LEU A 91 34.21 -32.83 11.64
CA LEU A 91 33.61 -33.58 10.52
C LEU A 91 32.14 -33.19 10.40
N THR A 92 31.64 -32.93 9.18
CA THR A 92 30.20 -32.62 9.02
C THR A 92 29.39 -33.91 8.94
N LEU A 93 28.39 -34.09 9.81
CA LEU A 93 27.46 -35.19 9.69
C LEU A 93 26.55 -34.95 8.47
N PRO A 94 26.40 -35.89 7.52
CA PRO A 94 25.49 -35.72 6.38
C PRO A 94 24.04 -35.45 6.82
N GLU A 95 23.25 -34.75 6.00
CA GLU A 95 21.80 -34.60 6.25
C GLU A 95 21.04 -35.93 6.15
N LYS A 96 21.58 -36.90 5.40
CA LYS A 96 20.94 -38.19 5.08
C LYS A 96 21.95 -39.35 5.28
N PRO A 97 22.40 -39.63 6.52
CA PRO A 97 23.43 -40.64 6.80
C PRO A 97 22.95 -42.05 6.43
N ALA A 98 23.73 -42.78 5.63
CA ALA A 98 23.35 -44.11 5.15
C ALA A 98 23.47 -45.18 6.26
N GLY A 99 22.52 -46.11 6.33
CA GLY A 99 22.56 -47.21 7.31
C GLY A 99 22.41 -46.77 8.77
N LEU A 100 21.63 -45.72 9.04
CA LEU A 100 21.41 -45.17 10.37
C LEU A 100 20.78 -46.22 11.31
N VAL A 101 21.47 -46.56 12.41
CA VAL A 101 21.06 -47.64 13.31
C VAL A 101 20.14 -47.12 14.42
N ASN A 102 19.04 -47.85 14.67
CA ASN A 102 18.09 -47.59 15.75
C ASN A 102 18.44 -48.43 16.99
N HIS A 103 18.59 -47.80 18.15
CA HIS A 103 18.76 -48.49 19.43
C HIS A 103 17.48 -48.41 20.28
N ASN A 104 17.00 -49.59 20.72
CA ASN A 104 15.81 -49.78 21.58
C ASN A 104 14.60 -48.92 21.15
N SER A 105 14.40 -48.77 19.84
CA SER A 105 13.43 -47.87 19.17
C SER A 105 13.53 -46.36 19.50
N THR A 106 14.28 -45.97 20.54
CA THR A 106 14.11 -44.70 21.25
C THR A 106 15.16 -43.65 20.91
N TYR A 107 16.35 -44.03 20.43
CA TYR A 107 17.38 -43.09 19.97
C TYR A 107 18.23 -43.63 18.82
N ARG A 108 18.91 -42.74 18.09
CA ARG A 108 19.86 -43.05 17.01
C ARG A 108 21.28 -42.72 17.45
N SER A 109 22.25 -43.47 16.96
CA SER A 109 23.65 -43.20 17.24
C SER A 109 24.52 -43.30 16.01
N GLY A 110 25.56 -42.46 15.99
CA GLY A 110 26.74 -42.67 15.17
C GLY A 110 27.90 -43.15 16.02
N TRP A 111 28.99 -43.48 15.34
CA TRP A 111 30.28 -43.80 15.94
C TRP A 111 31.35 -42.90 15.34
N VAL A 112 32.17 -42.30 16.20
CA VAL A 112 33.46 -41.75 15.81
C VAL A 112 34.45 -42.89 15.89
N VAL A 113 35.12 -43.21 14.80
CA VAL A 113 36.18 -44.24 14.78
C VAL A 113 37.49 -43.59 14.36
N VAL A 114 38.50 -43.68 15.22
CA VAL A 114 39.83 -43.12 15.01
C VAL A 114 40.82 -44.26 14.80
N TYR A 115 41.39 -44.35 13.60
CA TYR A 115 42.39 -45.34 13.23
C TYR A 115 43.79 -44.73 13.23
N THR A 116 44.75 -45.51 13.71
CA THR A 116 46.20 -45.28 13.55
C THR A 116 46.88 -46.56 13.07
N VAL A 117 48.16 -46.47 12.72
CA VAL A 117 49.01 -47.63 12.39
C VAL A 117 49.18 -48.65 13.54
N PHE A 118 48.76 -48.33 14.77
CA PHE A 118 48.85 -49.18 15.95
C PHE A 118 47.50 -49.75 16.43
N GLY A 119 46.39 -49.38 15.79
CA GLY A 119 45.04 -49.81 16.17
C GLY A 119 43.99 -48.72 15.98
N GLY A 120 42.71 -49.12 16.10
CA GLY A 120 41.56 -48.22 16.05
C GLY A 120 40.78 -48.21 17.37
N ILE A 121 40.28 -47.03 17.74
CA ILE A 121 39.32 -46.87 18.85
C ILE A 121 38.02 -46.25 18.35
N ALA A 122 36.91 -46.56 19.01
CA ALA A 122 35.58 -46.11 18.62
C ALA A 122 34.80 -45.57 19.82
N GLU A 123 34.13 -44.42 19.66
CA GLU A 123 33.22 -43.84 20.65
C GLU A 123 31.85 -43.58 20.02
N GLN A 124 30.79 -43.98 20.72
CA GLN A 124 29.40 -43.80 20.28
C GLN A 124 28.93 -42.39 20.62
N PHE A 125 28.27 -41.71 19.67
CA PHE A 125 27.61 -40.42 19.90
C PHE A 125 26.13 -40.48 19.51
N TYR A 126 25.30 -39.72 20.20
CA TYR A 126 23.86 -39.68 19.94
C TYR A 126 23.54 -38.68 18.83
N ILE A 127 22.70 -39.10 17.88
CA ILE A 127 22.20 -38.26 16.79
C ILE A 127 20.78 -37.84 17.15
N ALA A 128 20.60 -36.53 17.38
CA ALA A 128 19.30 -35.96 17.67
C ALA A 128 18.56 -35.57 16.38
N PRO A 129 17.22 -35.66 16.37
CA PRO A 129 16.45 -35.22 15.21
C PRO A 129 16.62 -33.72 14.92
N LYS A 130 16.55 -33.35 13.65
CA LYS A 130 16.57 -31.95 13.20
C LYS A 130 15.50 -31.74 12.13
N ILE A 131 14.89 -30.57 12.13
CA ILE A 131 13.81 -30.21 11.22
C ILE A 131 14.24 -29.00 10.40
N LYS A 132 14.03 -29.09 9.09
CA LYS A 132 14.39 -28.06 8.12
C LYS A 132 13.12 -27.69 7.35
N VAL A 133 12.88 -26.39 7.20
CA VAL A 133 11.66 -25.86 6.56
C VAL A 133 12.08 -25.03 5.35
N SER A 134 11.51 -25.35 4.20
CA SER A 134 11.88 -24.77 2.91
C SER A 134 10.62 -24.26 2.19
N PRO A 135 10.52 -22.95 1.87
CA PRO A 135 11.39 -21.85 2.32
C PRO A 135 11.21 -21.52 3.82
N MET A 136 12.23 -20.91 4.44
CA MET A 136 12.18 -20.47 5.85
C MET A 136 11.33 -19.21 6.10
N ALA A 137 10.98 -18.47 5.03
CA ALA A 137 10.10 -17.32 5.09
C ALA A 137 9.16 -17.32 3.87
N THR A 138 7.86 -17.09 4.08
CA THR A 138 6.86 -17.15 3.01
C THR A 138 5.56 -16.41 3.35
N THR A 139 4.73 -16.17 2.34
CA THR A 139 3.32 -15.81 2.48
C THR A 139 2.44 -17.06 2.58
N VAL A 140 1.23 -16.92 3.12
CA VAL A 140 0.20 -18.00 3.15
C VAL A 140 -0.26 -18.38 1.74
N VAL A 141 -0.45 -17.39 0.87
CA VAL A 141 -0.93 -17.54 -0.52
C VAL A 141 0.06 -16.95 -1.52
N ASN A 142 0.01 -17.45 -2.75
CA ASN A 142 0.66 -16.87 -3.92
C ASN A 142 -0.07 -15.60 -4.39
N PRO A 143 0.54 -14.77 -5.26
CA PRO A 143 -0.11 -13.58 -5.84
C PRO A 143 -1.33 -13.86 -6.75
N ASP A 144 -1.67 -15.12 -6.98
CA ASP A 144 -2.92 -15.53 -7.64
C ASP A 144 -4.01 -16.01 -6.67
N GLY A 145 -3.75 -16.01 -5.36
CA GLY A 145 -4.65 -16.50 -4.33
C GLY A 145 -4.59 -18.02 -4.09
N THR A 146 -3.80 -18.78 -4.88
CA THR A 146 -3.54 -20.19 -4.58
C THR A 146 -2.71 -20.33 -3.30
N SER A 147 -2.89 -21.40 -2.52
CA SER A 147 -2.07 -21.57 -1.32
C SER A 147 -0.60 -21.77 -1.66
N ARG A 148 0.27 -21.27 -0.80
CA ARG A 148 1.65 -21.74 -0.74
C ARG A 148 1.75 -23.07 -0.03
N THR A 149 2.78 -23.80 -0.43
CA THR A 149 3.21 -25.06 0.17
C THR A 149 4.59 -24.85 0.77
N VAL A 150 4.78 -25.30 2.01
CA VAL A 150 6.11 -25.41 2.64
C VAL A 150 6.50 -26.87 2.73
N THR A 151 7.77 -27.16 2.41
CA THR A 151 8.34 -28.49 2.60
C THR A 151 8.98 -28.54 3.99
N VAL A 152 8.58 -29.51 4.79
CA VAL A 152 9.16 -29.81 6.11
C VAL A 152 9.93 -31.11 5.99
N GLU A 153 11.26 -31.02 6.10
CA GLU A 153 12.17 -32.15 6.08
C GLU A 153 12.51 -32.58 7.51
N PHE A 154 12.39 -33.88 7.76
CA PHE A 154 12.69 -34.55 9.03
C PHE A 154 14.01 -35.30 8.88
N LEU A 155 15.05 -34.87 9.60
CA LEU A 155 16.42 -35.39 9.48
C LEU A 155 16.83 -36.09 10.77
N GLY A 156 17.47 -37.25 10.69
CA GLY A 156 17.93 -38.00 11.88
C GLY A 156 16.76 -38.51 12.74
N TYR A 157 15.59 -38.72 12.12
CA TYR A 157 14.44 -39.37 12.75
C TYR A 157 14.64 -40.90 12.78
N VAL A 158 13.74 -41.62 13.46
CA VAL A 158 13.76 -43.08 13.58
C VAL A 158 13.45 -43.75 12.23
N PRO A 159 14.38 -44.50 11.59
CA PRO A 159 14.03 -45.38 10.48
C PRO A 159 12.78 -46.22 10.76
N GLY A 160 11.79 -46.15 9.87
CA GLY A 160 10.52 -46.88 9.98
C GLY A 160 9.39 -46.17 10.71
N ASP A 161 9.64 -45.05 11.41
CA ASP A 161 8.56 -44.24 12.00
C ASP A 161 7.73 -43.50 10.94
N THR A 162 6.57 -43.01 11.36
CA THR A 162 5.74 -42.08 10.57
C THR A 162 5.46 -40.80 11.35
N VAL A 163 5.55 -39.67 10.66
CA VAL A 163 5.10 -38.35 11.15
C VAL A 163 3.70 -38.12 10.60
N SER A 164 2.73 -37.97 11.50
CA SER A 164 1.30 -37.81 11.19
C SER A 164 0.81 -36.36 11.31
N THR A 165 1.60 -35.47 11.95
CA THR A 165 1.26 -34.06 12.12
C THR A 165 2.51 -33.19 12.11
N VAL A 166 2.45 -32.06 11.41
CA VAL A 166 3.40 -30.93 11.59
C VAL A 166 2.70 -29.87 12.44
N VAL A 167 3.38 -29.36 13.46
CA VAL A 167 2.88 -28.31 14.33
C VAL A 167 3.68 -27.04 14.12
N PHE A 168 2.98 -25.94 13.80
CA PHE A 168 3.52 -24.59 13.75
C PHE A 168 3.16 -23.88 15.06
N ALA A 169 4.11 -23.81 15.99
CA ALA A 169 3.92 -23.18 17.29
C ALA A 169 4.54 -21.77 17.32
N GLY A 170 3.70 -20.76 17.39
CA GLY A 170 4.05 -19.35 17.52
C GLY A 170 3.25 -18.70 18.66
N PRO A 171 2.67 -17.49 18.45
CA PRO A 171 1.71 -16.90 19.40
C PRO A 171 0.48 -17.78 19.67
N ALA A 172 0.11 -18.60 18.68
CA ALA A 172 -0.83 -19.71 18.79
C ALA A 172 -0.23 -20.96 18.13
N THR A 173 -0.84 -22.12 18.37
CA THR A 173 -0.38 -23.42 17.87
C THR A 173 -1.31 -23.95 16.79
N TYR A 174 -0.76 -24.19 15.61
CA TYR A 174 -1.52 -24.67 14.44
C TYR A 174 -1.01 -26.05 13.99
N PRO A 175 -1.78 -27.13 14.20
CA PRO A 175 -1.44 -28.46 13.69
C PRO A 175 -1.89 -28.61 12.23
N ALA A 176 -1.08 -29.28 11.42
CA ALA A 176 -1.37 -29.67 10.05
C ALA A 176 -1.17 -31.19 9.91
N THR A 177 -2.22 -31.92 9.54
CA THR A 177 -2.15 -33.36 9.29
C THR A 177 -1.28 -33.63 8.06
N VAL A 178 -0.34 -34.56 8.19
CA VAL A 178 0.57 -34.97 7.11
C VAL A 178 0.77 -36.48 7.13
N THR A 179 1.34 -37.03 6.06
CA THR A 179 1.87 -38.40 6.07
C THR A 179 3.30 -38.37 5.54
N ALA A 180 4.28 -38.54 6.43
CA ALA A 180 5.68 -38.68 6.04
C ALA A 180 6.31 -39.91 6.72
N SER A 181 6.70 -40.90 5.91
CA SER A 181 7.42 -42.09 6.35
C SER A 181 8.93 -41.79 6.42
N ILE A 182 9.59 -42.29 7.47
CA ILE A 182 11.03 -42.10 7.67
C ILE A 182 11.82 -43.28 7.08
N GLY A 183 12.72 -42.99 6.14
CA GLY A 183 13.56 -43.98 5.46
C GLY A 183 14.70 -44.53 6.32
N THR A 184 15.44 -45.50 5.76
CA THR A 184 16.59 -46.19 6.41
C THR A 184 17.79 -45.30 6.73
N ASN A 185 17.78 -44.05 6.26
CA ASN A 185 18.75 -42.99 6.52
C ASN A 185 18.24 -41.94 7.54
N GLY A 186 17.09 -42.19 8.19
CA GLY A 186 16.47 -41.24 9.12
C GLY A 186 15.88 -39.99 8.46
N TYR A 187 15.70 -39.99 7.13
CA TYR A 187 15.09 -38.89 6.37
C TYR A 187 13.61 -39.16 6.07
N GLY A 188 12.78 -38.14 6.23
CA GLY A 188 11.45 -38.06 5.62
C GLY A 188 11.10 -36.61 5.28
N SER A 189 10.01 -36.41 4.53
CA SER A 189 9.55 -35.05 4.20
C SER A 189 8.04 -34.99 4.02
N ALA A 190 7.42 -33.91 4.51
CA ALA A 190 6.02 -33.58 4.30
C ALA A 190 5.88 -32.25 3.55
N SER A 191 4.86 -32.14 2.69
CA SER A 191 4.43 -30.89 2.08
C SER A 191 3.19 -30.39 2.81
N VAL A 192 3.23 -29.17 3.36
CA VAL A 192 2.09 -28.55 4.05
C VAL A 192 1.56 -27.37 3.25
N ASN A 193 0.28 -27.43 2.88
CA ASN A 193 -0.46 -26.34 2.25
C ASN A 193 -0.95 -25.36 3.35
N LEU A 194 -0.36 -24.16 3.40
CA LEU A 194 -0.54 -23.23 4.53
C LEU A 194 -1.98 -22.73 4.68
N LEU A 195 -2.70 -22.48 3.58
CA LEU A 195 -4.09 -22.00 3.62
C LEU A 195 -5.02 -23.05 4.22
N THR A 196 -4.84 -24.33 3.88
CA THR A 196 -5.70 -25.43 4.34
C THR A 196 -5.60 -25.75 5.83
N ILE A 197 -4.59 -25.23 6.55
CA ILE A 197 -4.42 -25.46 8.01
C ILE A 197 -5.64 -24.97 8.80
N THR A 198 -6.28 -23.88 8.37
CA THR A 198 -7.48 -23.32 9.01
C THR A 198 -8.59 -22.94 8.01
N GLY A 199 -8.34 -23.08 6.70
CA GLY A 199 -9.13 -22.48 5.63
C GLY A 199 -8.83 -20.99 5.38
N GLN A 200 -8.22 -20.29 6.35
CA GLN A 200 -7.79 -18.88 6.25
C GLN A 200 -6.27 -18.71 6.32
N GLY A 201 -5.53 -19.78 6.58
CA GLY A 201 -4.09 -19.75 6.83
C GLY A 201 -3.70 -19.55 8.30
N ILE A 202 -2.49 -19.05 8.51
CA ILE A 202 -1.95 -18.73 9.84
C ILE A 202 -1.45 -17.27 9.84
N PRO A 203 -1.56 -16.54 10.97
CA PRO A 203 -1.24 -15.11 11.03
C PRO A 203 0.26 -14.83 10.91
N ARG A 204 0.61 -13.55 10.77
CA ARG A 204 1.99 -13.06 10.76
C ARG A 204 2.76 -13.57 11.99
N GLY A 205 4.03 -13.91 11.81
CA GLY A 205 4.92 -14.26 12.92
C GLY A 205 6.00 -15.28 12.59
N ILE A 206 6.83 -15.58 13.58
CA ILE A 206 7.87 -16.62 13.50
C ILE A 206 7.35 -17.85 14.26
N TYR A 207 7.24 -18.97 13.56
CA TYR A 207 6.73 -20.23 14.08
C TYR A 207 7.86 -21.23 14.28
N ARG A 208 7.90 -21.86 15.45
CA ARG A 208 8.70 -23.05 15.72
C ARG A 208 7.97 -24.26 15.13
N VAL A 209 8.57 -24.89 14.12
CA VAL A 209 7.98 -26.01 13.38
C VAL A 209 8.51 -27.33 13.89
N TYR A 210 7.61 -28.24 14.28
CA TYR A 210 7.98 -29.60 14.70
C TYR A 210 7.01 -30.69 14.27
N GLY A 211 7.53 -31.89 14.00
CA GLY A 211 6.73 -33.07 13.69
C GLY A 211 6.25 -33.80 14.95
N VAL A 212 5.09 -34.43 14.87
CA VAL A 212 4.56 -35.39 15.85
C VAL A 212 4.26 -36.70 15.11
N GLY A 213 4.66 -37.83 15.70
CA GLY A 213 4.62 -39.15 15.08
C GLY A 213 4.54 -40.27 16.10
N THR A 214 4.76 -41.50 15.64
CA THR A 214 4.61 -42.74 16.43
C THR A 214 5.47 -42.81 17.70
N GLN A 215 6.63 -42.14 17.74
CA GLN A 215 7.47 -42.08 18.94
C GLN A 215 7.83 -40.64 19.31
N THR A 216 7.45 -40.24 20.53
CA THR A 216 7.44 -38.84 20.98
C THR A 216 8.52 -38.47 22.01
N SER A 217 9.25 -39.44 22.53
CA SER A 217 10.27 -39.26 23.57
C SER A 217 11.54 -38.57 23.05
N ASP A 218 12.03 -38.96 21.87
CA ASP A 218 13.26 -38.45 21.25
C ASP A 218 13.12 -37.00 20.76
N LEU A 219 11.90 -36.61 20.36
CA LEU A 219 11.56 -35.27 19.85
C LEU A 219 11.83 -34.13 20.84
N LYS A 220 11.95 -34.43 22.15
CA LYS A 220 12.30 -33.43 23.18
C LYS A 220 13.72 -32.86 23.02
N LYS A 221 14.62 -33.59 22.35
CA LYS A 221 16.00 -33.16 22.04
C LYS A 221 16.14 -32.62 20.61
N ALA A 222 15.05 -32.60 19.84
CA ALA A 222 15.08 -32.24 18.44
C ALA A 222 15.35 -30.75 18.21
N LYS A 223 16.14 -30.44 17.19
CA LYS A 223 16.37 -29.07 16.72
C LYS A 223 15.23 -28.68 15.77
N ASN A 224 14.25 -27.97 16.32
CA ASN A 224 13.03 -27.57 15.61
C ASN A 224 13.33 -26.61 14.44
N GLY A 225 12.49 -26.68 13.41
CA GLY A 225 12.54 -25.76 12.28
C GLY A 225 11.96 -24.39 12.64
N THR A 226 12.18 -23.40 11.77
CA THR A 226 11.56 -22.07 11.88
C THR A 226 10.90 -21.68 10.56
N LEU A 227 9.72 -21.06 10.66
CA LEU A 227 9.00 -20.50 9.52
C LEU A 227 8.52 -19.09 9.85
N GLU A 228 8.95 -18.11 9.07
CA GLU A 228 8.43 -16.74 9.10
C GLU A 228 7.23 -16.62 8.14
N ILE A 229 6.08 -16.18 8.64
CA ILE A 229 4.90 -15.87 7.83
C ILE A 229 4.83 -14.36 7.60
N ARG A 230 4.76 -13.97 6.32
CA ARG A 230 4.60 -12.60 5.85
C ARG A 230 3.18 -12.36 5.30
N PRO A 231 2.63 -11.15 5.44
CA PRO A 231 1.32 -10.82 4.90
C PRO A 231 1.31 -10.83 3.38
N GLN A 232 0.13 -11.04 2.79
CA GLN A 232 -0.13 -10.94 1.35
C GLN A 232 -1.58 -10.50 1.12
N ALA A 233 -1.80 -9.47 0.31
CA ALA A 233 -3.13 -9.07 -0.15
C ALA A 233 -3.35 -9.43 -1.62
N ILE A 234 -4.54 -9.91 -1.95
CA ILE A 234 -5.01 -10.28 -3.28
C ILE A 234 -6.13 -9.33 -3.70
N ILE A 235 -6.15 -8.92 -4.98
CA ILE A 235 -7.26 -8.16 -5.58
C ILE A 235 -7.99 -9.07 -6.56
N THR A 236 -9.32 -9.09 -6.47
CA THR A 236 -10.20 -9.87 -7.36
C THR A 236 -11.38 -9.01 -7.83
N PRO A 237 -11.71 -8.97 -9.14
CA PRO A 237 -10.94 -9.52 -10.26
C PRO A 237 -9.59 -8.80 -10.43
N LYS A 238 -8.68 -9.39 -11.22
CA LYS A 238 -7.36 -8.80 -11.53
C LYS A 238 -7.39 -7.71 -12.61
N GLU A 239 -8.52 -7.55 -13.30
CA GLU A 239 -8.70 -6.55 -14.35
C GLU A 239 -10.09 -5.91 -14.27
N GLY A 240 -10.21 -4.69 -14.78
CA GLY A 240 -11.46 -3.96 -15.00
C GLY A 240 -11.23 -2.72 -15.84
N ASN A 241 -12.25 -1.87 -15.99
CA ASN A 241 -12.20 -0.70 -16.88
C ASN A 241 -12.13 0.63 -16.11
N GLY A 242 -12.10 0.57 -14.77
CA GLY A 242 -12.00 1.74 -13.91
C GLY A 242 -13.22 2.65 -13.93
N ARG A 243 -14.30 2.25 -14.62
CA ARG A 243 -15.52 3.05 -14.75
C ARG A 243 -16.24 3.07 -13.42
N CYS A 244 -16.60 4.26 -12.93
CA CYS A 244 -17.41 4.46 -11.75
C CYS A 244 -18.24 5.74 -11.87
N ASP A 245 -19.36 5.63 -12.59
CA ASP A 245 -20.34 6.70 -12.77
C ASP A 245 -21.67 6.42 -12.02
N ALA A 246 -22.68 7.24 -12.26
CA ALA A 246 -24.00 7.11 -11.62
C ALA A 246 -24.78 5.85 -12.03
N SER A 247 -24.47 5.28 -13.20
CA SER A 247 -25.15 4.11 -13.79
C SER A 247 -24.42 2.80 -13.52
N VAL A 248 -23.08 2.77 -13.65
CA VAL A 248 -22.25 1.56 -13.52
C VAL A 248 -20.95 1.91 -12.80
N CYS A 249 -20.51 1.03 -11.89
CA CYS A 249 -19.22 1.18 -11.23
C CYS A 249 -18.52 -0.16 -11.00
N ASP A 250 -17.39 -0.36 -11.68
CA ASP A 250 -16.59 -1.59 -11.62
C ASP A 250 -16.13 -1.92 -10.18
N LEU A 251 -15.88 -0.89 -9.36
CA LEU A 251 -15.48 -1.04 -7.96
C LEU A 251 -16.53 -1.71 -7.07
N THR A 252 -17.77 -1.93 -7.52
CA THR A 252 -18.71 -2.78 -6.77
C THR A 252 -18.35 -4.26 -6.87
N GLY A 253 -17.70 -4.68 -7.96
CA GLY A 253 -17.22 -6.05 -8.17
C GLY A 253 -15.79 -6.30 -7.69
N VAL A 254 -15.04 -5.26 -7.31
CA VAL A 254 -13.68 -5.39 -6.80
C VAL A 254 -13.69 -5.70 -5.29
N ALA A 255 -12.90 -6.70 -4.92
CA ALA A 255 -12.63 -7.10 -3.54
C ALA A 255 -11.12 -7.20 -3.27
N ILE A 256 -10.73 -6.94 -2.03
CA ILE A 256 -9.35 -7.08 -1.54
C ILE A 256 -9.33 -8.04 -0.35
N THR A 257 -8.62 -9.16 -0.49
CA THR A 257 -8.51 -10.21 0.53
C THR A 257 -7.09 -10.31 1.05
N GLY A 258 -6.90 -10.17 2.37
CA GLY A 258 -5.61 -10.28 3.03
C GLY A 258 -5.44 -11.60 3.77
N TYR A 259 -4.21 -12.15 3.73
CA TYR A 259 -3.80 -13.36 4.44
C TYR A 259 -2.47 -13.12 5.18
N GLY A 260 -2.27 -13.74 6.35
CA GLY A 260 -1.01 -13.67 7.08
C GLY A 260 -0.69 -12.28 7.65
N PHE A 261 -1.71 -11.46 7.92
CA PHE A 261 -1.62 -10.20 8.65
C PHE A 261 -1.55 -10.44 10.17
N ASP A 262 -1.44 -9.37 10.98
CA ASP A 262 -1.55 -9.52 12.44
C ASP A 262 -2.96 -9.97 12.85
N PRO A 263 -3.12 -10.79 13.89
CA PRO A 263 -4.43 -11.29 14.31
C PRO A 263 -5.22 -10.27 15.14
N ASN A 264 -6.52 -10.12 14.85
CA ASN A 264 -7.44 -9.21 15.56
C ASN A 264 -7.06 -7.70 15.51
N VAL A 265 -6.44 -7.26 14.41
CA VAL A 265 -5.99 -5.88 14.18
C VAL A 265 -6.91 -5.17 13.19
N ALA A 266 -7.28 -3.92 13.48
CA ALA A 266 -8.11 -3.10 12.60
C ALA A 266 -7.37 -2.72 11.31
N ILE A 267 -7.99 -2.89 10.14
CA ILE A 267 -7.50 -2.32 8.89
C ILE A 267 -8.10 -0.91 8.77
N VAL A 268 -7.28 0.12 8.96
CA VAL A 268 -7.75 1.51 9.08
C VAL A 268 -7.93 2.21 7.74
N LYS A 269 -7.22 1.75 6.72
CA LYS A 269 -7.22 2.31 5.35
C LYS A 269 -6.72 1.25 4.36
N ILE A 270 -7.24 1.28 3.14
CA ILE A 270 -6.57 0.66 1.99
C ILE A 270 -6.36 1.72 0.91
N GLU A 271 -5.25 1.65 0.19
CA GLU A 271 -5.01 2.45 -1.01
C GLU A 271 -4.77 1.53 -2.21
N LEU A 272 -5.30 1.87 -3.38
CA LEU A 272 -4.83 1.33 -4.65
C LEU A 272 -3.91 2.38 -5.29
N LEU A 273 -2.61 2.07 -5.37
CA LEU A 273 -1.58 2.94 -5.94
C LEU A 273 -1.33 2.55 -7.41
N ASN A 274 -1.53 3.50 -8.33
CA ASN A 274 -1.09 3.36 -9.72
C ASN A 274 0.44 3.53 -9.78
N ILE A 275 1.18 2.43 -9.82
CA ILE A 275 2.66 2.48 -9.78
C ILE A 275 3.31 2.82 -11.11
N ASN A 276 2.57 2.69 -12.21
CA ASN A 276 3.20 2.62 -13.52
C ASN A 276 3.32 4.00 -14.19
N PHE A 277 2.50 4.99 -13.81
CA PHE A 277 2.56 6.33 -14.44
C PHE A 277 2.16 7.53 -13.57
N THR A 278 1.09 7.47 -12.78
CA THR A 278 0.47 8.69 -12.21
C THR A 278 0.79 8.95 -10.74
N ASN A 279 1.26 7.93 -9.99
CA ASN A 279 1.33 7.93 -8.53
C ASN A 279 0.00 8.28 -7.83
N VAL A 280 -1.13 8.21 -8.55
CA VAL A 280 -2.46 8.47 -7.98
C VAL A 280 -2.82 7.33 -7.04
N LYS A 281 -3.31 7.71 -5.86
CA LYS A 281 -3.78 6.83 -4.80
C LYS A 281 -5.29 6.91 -4.71
N TYR A 282 -5.98 5.82 -5.01
CA TYR A 282 -7.41 5.69 -4.71
C TYR A 282 -7.52 5.20 -3.27
N VAL A 283 -8.05 6.06 -2.39
CA VAL A 283 -8.08 5.86 -0.94
C VAL A 283 -9.45 5.35 -0.49
N PHE A 284 -9.45 4.28 0.29
CA PHE A 284 -10.67 3.63 0.81
C PHE A 284 -10.74 3.80 2.33
N THR A 285 -11.64 4.69 2.78
CA THR A 285 -11.89 5.09 4.17
C THR A 285 -13.31 5.70 4.31
N PRO A 286 -14.01 5.54 5.45
CA PRO A 286 -13.58 4.85 6.67
C PRO A 286 -13.84 3.34 6.61
N LEU A 287 -12.95 2.56 7.24
CA LEU A 287 -13.09 1.11 7.44
C LEU A 287 -13.49 0.79 8.89
N THR A 288 -14.47 1.51 9.43
CA THR A 288 -14.94 1.35 10.81
C THR A 288 -15.53 -0.04 11.05
N GLY A 289 -15.05 -0.73 12.10
CA GLY A 289 -15.49 -2.09 12.45
C GLY A 289 -14.83 -3.20 11.63
N PHE A 290 -13.86 -2.88 10.77
CA PHE A 290 -13.20 -3.86 9.90
C PHE A 290 -11.82 -4.24 10.45
N ALA A 291 -11.68 -5.48 10.90
CA ALA A 291 -10.47 -6.04 11.49
C ALA A 291 -10.12 -7.41 10.92
N THR A 292 -8.86 -7.82 11.04
CA THR A 292 -8.42 -9.17 10.74
C THR A 292 -9.00 -10.18 11.72
N SER A 293 -9.20 -11.42 11.29
CA SER A 293 -9.55 -12.53 12.17
C SER A 293 -8.39 -12.93 13.08
N ALA A 294 -8.63 -13.88 13.98
CA ALA A 294 -7.58 -14.52 14.78
C ALA A 294 -6.53 -15.28 13.94
N GLN A 295 -6.79 -15.49 12.64
CA GLN A 295 -5.89 -16.10 11.67
C GLN A 295 -5.12 -15.06 10.82
N GLY A 296 -5.30 -13.76 11.08
CA GLY A 296 -4.67 -12.70 10.27
C GLY A 296 -5.28 -12.59 8.87
N TYR A 297 -6.57 -12.89 8.74
CA TYR A 297 -7.32 -12.88 7.48
C TYR A 297 -8.36 -11.76 7.45
N PHE A 298 -8.55 -11.12 6.30
CA PHE A 298 -9.67 -10.21 6.04
C PHE A 298 -10.14 -10.29 4.59
N SER A 299 -11.40 -9.91 4.32
CA SER A 299 -11.92 -9.79 2.95
C SER A 299 -12.85 -8.59 2.83
N LEU A 300 -12.44 -7.59 2.04
CA LEU A 300 -13.15 -6.34 1.83
C LEU A 300 -13.78 -6.36 0.43
N SER A 301 -15.11 -6.49 0.33
CA SER A 301 -15.84 -6.48 -0.95
C SER A 301 -16.50 -5.12 -1.22
N ASN A 302 -16.91 -4.88 -2.48
CA ASN A 302 -17.59 -3.66 -2.92
C ASN A 302 -16.84 -2.38 -2.51
N LEU A 303 -15.62 -2.20 -3.03
CA LEU A 303 -14.76 -1.06 -2.72
C LEU A 303 -15.43 0.32 -2.92
N LYS A 304 -16.45 0.42 -3.80
CA LYS A 304 -17.23 1.65 -4.01
C LYS A 304 -17.75 2.26 -2.70
N GLN A 305 -18.19 1.44 -1.74
CA GLN A 305 -18.81 1.93 -0.49
C GLN A 305 -17.83 2.65 0.45
N TYR A 306 -16.51 2.47 0.23
CA TYR A 306 -15.45 3.04 1.06
C TYR A 306 -14.75 4.24 0.42
N ILE A 307 -15.23 4.77 -0.72
CA ILE A 307 -14.70 6.02 -1.28
C ILE A 307 -15.29 7.21 -0.51
N ALA A 308 -14.40 8.07 0.01
CA ALA A 308 -14.79 9.25 0.76
C ALA A 308 -15.76 10.15 -0.03
N GLY A 309 -16.96 10.37 0.54
CA GLY A 309 -18.01 11.20 -0.06
C GLY A 309 -18.92 10.52 -1.07
N GLY A 310 -18.81 9.19 -1.28
CA GLY A 310 -19.76 8.39 -2.08
C GLY A 310 -19.79 8.66 -3.58
N LYS A 311 -19.10 9.71 -4.05
CA LYS A 311 -18.89 10.02 -5.46
C LYS A 311 -17.72 9.18 -5.95
N GLY A 312 -18.05 8.04 -6.54
CA GLY A 312 -17.10 7.25 -7.32
C GLY A 312 -16.39 8.14 -8.34
N THR A 313 -15.07 8.13 -8.32
CA THR A 313 -14.23 8.77 -9.33
C THR A 313 -13.66 7.68 -10.22
N ASN A 314 -13.67 7.90 -11.54
CA ASN A 314 -13.12 6.93 -12.48
C ASN A 314 -11.62 6.69 -12.19
N MET A 315 -11.17 5.44 -12.34
CA MET A 315 -9.76 5.08 -12.24
C MET A 315 -9.03 5.37 -13.54
N THR A 316 -7.83 5.96 -13.46
CA THR A 316 -6.94 6.08 -14.64
C THR A 316 -6.45 4.70 -15.09
N ALA A 317 -6.14 4.51 -16.37
CA ALA A 317 -5.52 3.28 -16.85
C ALA A 317 -4.16 3.03 -16.17
N GLY A 318 -3.78 1.74 -16.14
CA GLY A 318 -2.51 1.29 -15.60
C GLY A 318 -2.67 0.20 -14.54
N LEU A 319 -1.54 -0.10 -13.90
CA LEU A 319 -1.41 -1.19 -12.95
C LEU A 319 -1.46 -0.65 -11.52
N TYR A 320 -2.49 -1.07 -10.79
CA TYR A 320 -2.71 -0.73 -9.39
C TYR A 320 -2.25 -1.85 -8.48
N ILE A 321 -1.53 -1.51 -7.42
CA ILE A 321 -1.18 -2.44 -6.34
C ILE A 321 -1.88 -2.03 -5.04
N PRO A 322 -2.24 -2.99 -4.16
CA PRO A 322 -2.85 -2.67 -2.89
C PRO A 322 -1.78 -2.25 -1.88
N ILE A 323 -2.09 -1.20 -1.12
CA ILE A 323 -1.39 -0.80 0.10
C ILE A 323 -2.38 -0.91 1.26
N VAL A 324 -2.16 -1.86 2.16
CA VAL A 324 -3.08 -2.17 3.28
C VAL A 324 -2.50 -1.61 4.57
N TYR A 325 -3.29 -0.82 5.31
CA TYR A 325 -2.86 -0.15 6.54
C TYR A 325 -3.52 -0.79 7.78
N GLU A 326 -2.73 -1.46 8.60
CA GLU A 326 -3.09 -1.94 9.95
C GLU A 326 -3.12 -0.79 10.99
N ALA A 327 -3.64 -1.08 12.19
CA ALA A 327 -3.43 -0.25 13.38
C ALA A 327 -2.25 -0.81 14.21
N PRO A 328 -1.44 0.04 14.89
CA PRO A 328 -1.61 1.48 15.07
C PRO A 328 -0.83 2.34 14.05
N LEU A 329 -1.42 3.49 13.73
CA LEU A 329 -0.72 4.62 13.11
C LEU A 329 0.36 5.19 14.06
N PRO A 330 1.34 5.99 13.57
CA PRO A 330 2.33 6.65 14.42
C PRO A 330 1.66 7.37 15.59
N LYS A 331 2.04 7.00 16.82
CA LYS A 331 1.31 7.41 18.03
C LYS A 331 2.20 8.27 18.90
N THR A 332 1.78 9.52 19.08
CA THR A 332 2.43 10.50 19.93
C THR A 332 1.83 10.42 21.33
N LEU A 333 2.64 10.06 22.30
CA LEU A 333 2.33 10.12 23.73
C LEU A 333 2.97 11.37 24.31
N THR A 334 2.24 12.11 25.13
CA THR A 334 2.77 13.29 25.82
C THR A 334 2.38 13.23 27.28
N ASN A 335 3.34 13.50 28.17
CA ASN A 335 3.08 13.78 29.57
C ASN A 335 3.71 15.11 29.96
N THR A 336 3.09 15.79 30.90
CA THR A 336 3.38 17.17 31.29
C THR A 336 3.48 17.24 32.81
N SER A 337 4.44 17.97 33.35
CA SER A 337 4.59 18.15 34.80
C SER A 337 5.15 19.53 35.12
N THR A 338 4.85 20.06 36.30
CA THR A 338 5.38 21.35 36.74
C THR A 338 6.72 21.12 37.44
N ILE A 339 7.76 21.85 37.06
CA ILE A 339 9.11 21.79 37.62
C ILE A 339 9.58 23.21 37.89
N ASP A 340 9.81 23.55 39.16
CA ASP A 340 10.36 24.85 39.54
C ASP A 340 11.81 25.03 39.05
N LEU A 341 12.18 26.29 38.75
CA LEU A 341 13.58 26.67 38.55
C LEU A 341 14.41 26.34 39.80
N LYS A 342 15.66 25.92 39.59
CA LYS A 342 16.59 25.46 40.64
C LYS A 342 16.10 24.23 41.43
N LYS A 343 15.14 23.48 40.89
CA LYS A 343 14.72 22.16 41.40
C LYS A 343 14.97 21.07 40.37
N VAL A 344 15.18 19.85 40.87
CA VAL A 344 15.17 18.63 40.04
C VAL A 344 13.73 18.15 39.97
N GLY A 345 13.21 17.92 38.77
CA GLY A 345 11.90 17.29 38.56
C GLY A 345 12.00 16.10 37.61
N SER A 346 10.92 15.34 37.50
CA SER A 346 10.83 14.18 36.60
C SER A 346 9.49 14.16 35.87
N VAL A 347 9.53 13.88 34.57
CA VAL A 347 8.36 13.55 33.76
C VAL A 347 8.48 12.09 33.33
N VAL A 348 7.43 11.30 33.51
CA VAL A 348 7.45 9.84 33.27
C VAL A 348 6.26 9.43 32.41
N ILE A 349 6.50 8.73 31.31
CA ILE A 349 5.47 7.96 30.62
C ILE A 349 5.62 6.51 31.05
N SER A 350 4.56 5.97 31.68
CA SER A 350 4.60 4.67 32.36
C SER A 350 4.52 3.49 31.39
N GLU A 351 4.93 2.33 31.88
CA GLU A 351 4.80 1.04 31.18
C GLU A 351 3.35 0.76 30.76
N THR A 352 2.38 1.04 31.63
CA THR A 352 0.95 0.86 31.32
C THR A 352 0.49 1.77 30.19
N THR A 353 0.92 3.04 30.19
CA THR A 353 0.57 4.00 29.14
C THR A 353 1.17 3.63 27.79
N ILE A 354 2.44 3.21 27.75
CA ILE A 354 3.10 2.80 26.50
C ILE A 354 2.61 1.43 26.03
N LEU A 355 2.36 0.46 26.92
CA LEU A 355 1.77 -0.83 26.56
C LEU A 355 0.39 -0.67 25.93
N GLY A 356 -0.52 0.06 26.58
CA GLY A 356 -1.86 0.33 26.04
C GLY A 356 -1.86 1.23 24.80
N ALA A 357 -0.74 1.88 24.49
CA ALA A 357 -0.61 2.74 23.33
C ALA A 357 0.04 2.06 22.11
N LEU A 358 1.17 1.39 22.34
CA LEU A 358 2.18 0.95 21.37
C LEU A 358 2.49 -0.56 21.47
N GLY A 359 1.80 -1.31 22.33
CA GLY A 359 1.85 -2.77 22.37
C GLY A 359 3.09 -3.39 23.02
N THR A 360 3.98 -2.61 23.63
CA THR A 360 5.20 -3.10 24.30
C THR A 360 5.37 -2.52 25.70
N ARG A 361 5.94 -3.30 26.63
CA ARG A 361 6.23 -2.94 28.03
C ARG A 361 7.48 -2.09 28.15
N ALA A 362 7.44 -0.91 27.55
CA ALA A 362 8.49 0.10 27.65
C ALA A 362 8.06 1.29 28.53
N SER A 363 9.03 1.96 29.15
CA SER A 363 8.80 3.18 29.95
C SER A 363 9.84 4.24 29.60
N VAL A 364 9.47 5.52 29.73
CA VAL A 364 10.38 6.66 29.50
C VAL A 364 10.34 7.61 30.68
N ARG A 365 11.50 7.89 31.26
CA ARG A 365 11.71 8.86 32.34
C ARG A 365 12.66 9.95 31.87
N ALA A 366 12.22 11.19 31.93
CA ALA A 366 13.04 12.38 31.78
C ALA A 366 13.22 13.06 33.14
N THR A 367 14.44 13.15 33.63
CA THR A 367 14.79 13.83 34.90
C THR A 367 15.59 15.08 34.59
N SER A 368 15.07 16.24 34.94
CA SER A 368 15.60 17.55 34.52
C SER A 368 15.83 18.51 35.67
N TYR A 369 16.90 19.29 35.57
CA TYR A 369 17.20 20.48 36.37
C TYR A 369 17.44 21.66 35.44
N VAL A 370 16.80 22.80 35.73
CA VAL A 370 17.00 24.05 34.97
C VAL A 370 17.19 25.21 35.94
N ASP A 371 18.26 25.97 35.72
CA ASP A 371 18.64 27.17 36.44
C ASP A 371 18.95 28.28 35.44
N GLY A 372 18.57 29.50 35.80
CA GLY A 372 18.61 30.67 34.94
C GLY A 372 17.72 31.79 35.46
N THR A 373 17.60 32.85 34.68
CA THR A 373 16.77 34.01 35.00
C THR A 373 16.10 34.53 33.73
N LEU A 374 14.83 34.93 33.83
CA LEU A 374 14.14 35.63 32.74
C LEU A 374 14.55 37.10 32.76
N ASP A 375 15.07 37.60 31.65
CA ASP A 375 15.54 38.99 31.54
C ASP A 375 15.44 39.52 30.08
N TYR A 376 15.58 40.82 29.91
CA TYR A 376 15.66 41.50 28.61
C TYR A 376 17.08 41.45 28.04
N VAL A 377 17.37 40.42 27.26
CA VAL A 377 18.69 40.20 26.65
C VAL A 377 18.82 41.06 25.39
N VAL A 378 19.98 41.71 25.19
CA VAL A 378 20.27 42.47 23.96
C VAL A 378 20.27 41.52 22.76
N LYS A 379 19.37 41.77 21.81
CA LYS A 379 19.16 40.93 20.62
C LYS A 379 19.80 41.52 19.37
N ALA A 380 19.75 42.83 19.22
CA ALA A 380 20.34 43.56 18.10
C ALA A 380 20.59 45.02 18.48
N SER A 381 21.47 45.70 17.74
CA SER A 381 21.61 47.16 17.81
C SER A 381 21.91 47.75 16.43
N SER A 382 21.65 49.04 16.28
CA SER A 382 21.91 49.84 15.07
C SER A 382 22.44 51.21 15.52
N MET A 383 23.47 51.74 14.89
CA MET A 383 24.15 52.97 15.31
C MET A 383 24.47 53.83 14.08
N ALA A 384 24.44 55.16 14.26
CA ALA A 384 24.92 56.13 13.27
C ALA A 384 25.62 57.30 13.98
N PHE A 385 26.63 57.88 13.34
CA PHE A 385 27.35 59.09 13.82
C PHE A 385 26.65 60.39 13.36
N THR A 386 25.54 60.26 12.64
CA THR A 386 24.76 61.30 11.97
C THR A 386 23.36 61.33 12.58
N LYS A 387 23.00 62.44 13.25
CA LYS A 387 21.73 62.57 13.99
C LYS A 387 20.46 62.59 13.13
N THR A 388 20.63 62.70 11.81
CA THR A 388 19.57 62.73 10.81
C THR A 388 19.19 61.34 10.27
N GLU A 389 19.93 60.28 10.64
CA GLU A 389 19.67 58.94 10.11
C GLU A 389 18.50 58.23 10.81
N VAL A 390 17.77 57.44 10.00
CA VAL A 390 16.75 56.51 10.49
C VAL A 390 17.42 55.17 10.80
N LEU A 391 17.66 54.91 12.08
CA LEU A 391 18.18 53.64 12.56
C LEU A 391 17.15 52.53 12.31
N ARG A 392 17.61 51.36 11.87
CA ARG A 392 16.74 50.23 11.51
C ARG A 392 17.29 48.93 12.06
N ILE A 393 16.42 48.15 12.71
CA ILE A 393 16.71 46.79 13.19
C ILE A 393 15.70 45.85 12.54
N ASN A 394 16.20 44.90 11.76
CA ASN A 394 15.40 43.83 11.18
C ASN A 394 15.32 42.66 12.17
N ILE A 395 14.12 42.14 12.42
CA ILE A 395 13.89 40.96 13.25
C ILE A 395 13.02 39.93 12.51
N THR A 396 13.28 38.65 12.77
CA THR A 396 12.41 37.56 12.34
C THR A 396 11.72 36.99 13.57
N TYR A 397 10.39 36.92 13.56
CA TYR A 397 9.59 36.40 14.67
C TYR A 397 8.40 35.59 14.14
N ALA A 398 8.16 34.40 14.68
CA ALA A 398 7.12 33.47 14.22
C ALA A 398 7.11 33.26 12.67
N GLY A 399 8.29 33.13 12.07
CA GLY A 399 8.48 32.92 10.62
C GLY A 399 8.25 34.16 9.73
N LYS A 400 7.86 35.30 10.30
CA LYS A 400 7.63 36.57 9.58
C LYS A 400 8.79 37.55 9.81
N LYS A 401 9.02 38.44 8.85
CA LYS A 401 10.05 39.48 8.91
C LYS A 401 9.43 40.82 9.32
N TYR A 402 10.11 41.53 10.21
CA TYR A 402 9.71 42.84 10.68
C TYR A 402 10.92 43.78 10.72
N GLN A 403 10.65 45.09 10.63
CA GLN A 403 11.66 46.14 10.75
C GLN A 403 11.19 47.16 11.78
N LEU A 404 11.96 47.32 12.86
CA LEU A 404 11.83 48.44 13.78
C LEU A 404 12.71 49.59 13.27
N ALA A 405 12.11 50.74 13.03
CA ALA A 405 12.79 51.98 12.69
C ALA A 405 12.72 52.97 13.87
N ALA A 406 13.77 53.76 14.05
CA ALA A 406 13.79 54.88 14.99
C ALA A 406 14.55 56.09 14.44
N ASN A 407 14.00 57.29 14.56
CA ASN A 407 14.65 58.54 14.14
C ASN A 407 14.29 59.70 15.08
N ILE A 408 15.14 60.73 15.11
CA ILE A 408 14.86 61.97 15.84
C ILE A 408 13.84 62.79 15.04
N GLU A 409 12.91 63.43 15.75
CA GLU A 409 11.90 64.35 15.22
C GLU A 409 11.68 65.46 16.26
N GLY A 410 12.37 66.59 16.08
CA GLY A 410 12.43 67.66 17.09
C GLY A 410 13.15 67.20 18.36
N ASP A 411 12.48 67.33 19.51
CA ASP A 411 12.91 66.88 20.83
C ASP A 411 12.53 65.41 21.15
N LYS A 412 11.83 64.74 20.23
CA LYS A 412 11.29 63.39 20.38
C LYS A 412 11.98 62.38 19.44
N VAL A 413 11.71 61.10 19.68
CA VAL A 413 12.12 59.99 18.80
C VAL A 413 10.86 59.32 18.25
N ARG A 414 10.70 59.28 16.93
CA ARG A 414 9.68 58.45 16.29
C ARG A 414 10.16 57.00 16.26
N PHE A 415 9.35 56.09 16.80
CA PHE A 415 9.49 54.65 16.62
C PHE A 415 8.41 54.14 15.68
N ALA A 416 8.78 53.32 14.70
CA ALA A 416 7.83 52.66 13.81
C ALA A 416 8.19 51.19 13.59
N LEU A 417 7.19 50.31 13.61
CA LEU A 417 7.37 48.88 13.36
C LEU A 417 6.61 48.48 12.10
N TYR A 418 7.30 47.84 11.16
CA TYR A 418 6.75 47.37 9.90
C TYR A 418 6.80 45.84 9.82
N ASN A 419 5.75 45.20 9.32
CA ASN A 419 5.80 43.84 8.80
C ASN A 419 6.28 43.89 7.35
N THR A 420 7.47 43.33 7.11
CA THR A 420 8.19 43.37 5.83
C THR A 420 8.11 42.04 5.06
N THR A 421 7.22 41.14 5.50
CA THR A 421 7.00 39.82 4.87
C THR A 421 6.30 39.93 3.50
N THR A 422 5.53 40.99 3.27
CA THR A 422 4.82 41.28 2.02
C THR A 422 5.21 42.66 1.50
N ILE A 423 5.07 42.91 0.19
CA ILE A 423 5.23 44.24 -0.41
C ILE A 423 3.85 44.68 -0.93
N PRO A 424 3.36 45.89 -0.60
CA PRO A 424 3.98 46.89 0.28
C PRO A 424 4.06 46.44 1.74
N TYR A 425 5.00 47.03 2.49
CA TYR A 425 5.18 46.77 3.91
C TYR A 425 3.97 47.28 4.71
N VAL A 426 3.52 46.52 5.71
CA VAL A 426 2.39 46.89 6.56
C VAL A 426 2.91 47.51 7.84
N THR A 427 2.60 48.79 8.08
CA THR A 427 2.91 49.47 9.35
C THR A 427 2.05 48.89 10.48
N LEU A 428 2.69 48.42 11.54
CA LEU A 428 2.04 47.90 12.76
C LEU A 428 1.81 49.01 13.79
N PHE A 429 2.79 49.92 13.94
CA PHE A 429 2.63 51.20 14.66
C PHE A 429 3.67 52.23 14.17
N SER A 430 3.42 53.51 14.43
CA SER A 430 4.35 54.62 14.21
C SER A 430 3.97 55.79 15.14
N ASP A 431 4.79 56.09 16.15
CA ASP A 431 4.49 57.09 17.18
C ASP A 431 5.76 57.73 17.80
N THR A 432 5.63 58.87 18.47
CA THR A 432 6.76 59.68 18.98
C THR A 432 6.91 59.61 20.50
N ALA A 433 8.06 59.10 20.97
CA ALA A 433 8.43 59.06 22.38
C ALA A 433 9.22 60.30 22.80
N SER A 434 8.87 60.88 23.95
CA SER A 434 9.66 61.96 24.59
C SER A 434 11.03 61.45 25.02
N THR A 435 12.06 62.30 24.89
CA THR A 435 13.42 61.96 25.34
C THR A 435 13.66 62.41 26.78
N ALA A 436 14.43 61.63 27.54
CA ALA A 436 14.85 61.96 28.91
C ALA A 436 16.37 61.81 29.05
N TYR A 437 17.05 62.82 29.59
CA TYR A 437 18.50 62.78 29.81
C TYR A 437 18.87 61.82 30.93
N ASN A 438 19.73 60.85 30.64
CA ASN A 438 20.28 59.93 31.62
C ASN A 438 21.75 60.30 31.89
N ALA A 439 22.01 60.95 33.03
CA ALA A 439 23.33 61.43 33.42
C ALA A 439 24.36 60.30 33.58
N GLY A 440 23.95 59.10 34.01
CA GLY A 440 24.84 57.94 34.12
C GLY A 440 25.27 57.34 32.78
N LEU A 441 24.56 57.66 31.70
CA LEU A 441 24.85 57.20 30.33
C LEU A 441 25.34 58.32 29.40
N GLY A 442 25.27 59.59 29.83
CA GLY A 442 25.67 60.75 29.02
C GLY A 442 24.82 60.96 27.76
N ALA A 443 23.56 60.50 27.75
CA ALA A 443 22.69 60.49 26.58
C ALA A 443 21.24 60.84 26.90
N TYR A 444 20.55 61.45 25.93
CA TYR A 444 19.09 61.51 25.92
C TYR A 444 18.53 60.16 25.46
N THR A 445 17.59 59.60 26.22
CA THR A 445 17.06 58.26 25.98
C THR A 445 15.55 58.29 25.72
N ALA A 446 15.08 57.44 24.81
CA ALA A 446 13.66 57.18 24.57
C ALA A 446 13.45 55.66 24.47
N ASN A 447 12.27 55.17 24.85
CA ASN A 447 11.98 53.74 24.88
C ASN A 447 10.73 53.39 24.09
N VAL A 448 10.69 52.17 23.56
CA VAL A 448 9.44 51.53 23.11
C VAL A 448 9.47 50.06 23.53
N SER A 449 8.38 49.61 24.15
CA SER A 449 8.17 48.21 24.52
C SER A 449 6.98 47.69 23.72
N PHE A 450 7.12 46.55 23.04
CA PHE A 450 6.09 46.06 22.12
C PHE A 450 5.99 44.54 22.00
N ASN A 451 4.77 44.09 21.68
CA ASN A 451 4.45 42.75 21.21
C ASN A 451 4.07 42.84 19.72
N VAL A 452 4.45 41.83 18.94
CA VAL A 452 4.17 41.79 17.50
C VAL A 452 2.83 41.11 17.22
N VAL A 453 2.48 40.07 18.00
CA VAL A 453 1.25 39.27 17.85
C VAL A 453 0.67 38.95 19.25
N PRO A 454 -0.53 39.45 19.61
CA PRO A 454 -1.21 40.58 18.97
C PRO A 454 -0.37 41.86 19.08
N THR A 455 -0.50 42.77 18.11
CA THR A 455 0.26 44.02 18.10
C THR A 455 -0.19 44.92 19.25
N SER A 456 0.73 45.26 20.15
CA SER A 456 0.53 46.18 21.28
C SER A 456 1.85 46.81 21.67
N TYR A 457 1.84 48.08 22.10
CA TYR A 457 3.07 48.81 22.44
C TYR A 457 2.83 49.90 23.49
N VAL A 458 3.92 50.33 24.15
CA VAL A 458 4.01 51.53 25.00
C VAL A 458 5.33 52.24 24.75
N LEU A 459 5.35 53.57 24.88
CA LEU A 459 6.53 54.43 24.64
C LEU A 459 7.37 54.64 25.92
N THR A 460 7.46 53.60 26.75
CA THR A 460 8.18 53.58 28.02
C THR A 460 9.05 52.32 28.11
N ALA A 461 9.89 52.25 29.15
CA ALA A 461 10.41 50.96 29.59
C ALA A 461 9.26 49.99 29.96
N PRO A 462 9.48 48.66 29.95
CA PRO A 462 8.44 47.68 30.27
C PRO A 462 7.86 47.92 31.67
N PRO A 463 6.52 48.12 31.81
CA PRO A 463 5.92 48.43 33.11
C PRO A 463 6.05 47.29 34.13
N THR A 464 6.02 46.05 33.65
CA THR A 464 6.32 44.84 34.40
C THR A 464 7.21 43.91 33.56
N PRO A 465 8.11 43.12 34.18
CA PRO A 465 9.00 42.24 33.44
C PRO A 465 8.22 41.23 32.59
N GLY A 466 8.53 41.16 31.30
CA GLY A 466 7.91 40.22 30.36
C GLY A 466 6.55 40.60 29.78
N ALA A 467 5.93 41.72 30.18
CA ALA A 467 4.66 42.18 29.59
C ALA A 467 4.74 42.48 28.08
N TYR A 468 5.93 42.83 27.60
CA TYR A 468 6.22 43.05 26.20
C TYR A 468 7.41 42.18 25.76
N LYS A 469 7.25 41.39 24.70
CA LYS A 469 8.28 40.49 24.19
C LYS A 469 9.54 41.22 23.75
N PHE A 470 9.41 42.46 23.28
CA PHE A 470 10.53 43.30 22.85
C PHE A 470 10.56 44.62 23.62
N TRP A 471 11.76 45.09 23.93
CA TRP A 471 12.03 46.41 24.52
C TRP A 471 13.21 47.05 23.80
N ALA A 472 12.96 48.15 23.10
CA ALA A 472 14.00 48.96 22.48
C ALA A 472 14.27 50.24 23.27
N THR A 473 15.55 50.61 23.35
CA THR A 473 16.00 51.91 23.85
C THR A 473 16.77 52.62 22.74
N PHE A 474 16.38 53.84 22.43
CA PHE A 474 17.13 54.78 21.61
C PHE A 474 17.97 55.67 22.52
N TYR A 475 19.23 55.91 22.15
CA TYR A 475 20.20 56.74 22.87
C TYR A 475 20.74 57.80 21.90
N ASN A 476 20.58 59.07 22.26
CA ASN A 476 21.08 60.24 21.55
C ASN A 476 22.22 60.85 22.38
N TYR A 477 23.45 60.50 22.01
CA TYR A 477 24.69 61.03 22.59
C TYR A 477 25.06 62.35 21.87
N THR A 478 26.11 63.04 22.31
CA THR A 478 26.55 64.29 21.66
C THR A 478 26.83 64.12 20.16
N ASN A 479 27.52 63.04 19.77
CA ASN A 479 28.05 62.82 18.41
C ASN A 479 27.53 61.54 17.72
N GLN A 480 26.58 60.81 18.31
CA GLN A 480 26.07 59.55 17.76
C GLN A 480 24.66 59.23 18.25
N ILE A 481 23.92 58.46 17.47
CA ILE A 481 22.64 57.84 17.83
C ILE A 481 22.78 56.32 17.81
N LEU A 482 22.14 55.65 18.77
CA LEU A 482 22.18 54.20 18.95
C LEU A 482 20.78 53.69 19.30
N LEU A 483 20.30 52.69 18.58
CA LEU A 483 19.11 51.92 18.90
C LEU A 483 19.54 50.53 19.38
N VAL A 484 19.14 50.14 20.58
CA VAL A 484 19.36 48.79 21.13
C VAL A 484 18.01 48.11 21.30
N LEU A 485 17.82 46.97 20.63
CA LEU A 485 16.65 46.12 20.80
C LEU A 485 17.00 44.96 21.74
N ARG A 486 16.23 44.83 22.82
CA ARG A 486 16.24 43.70 23.74
C ARG A 486 15.01 42.83 23.53
N GLU A 487 15.16 41.55 23.81
CA GLU A 487 14.10 40.55 23.75
C GLU A 487 13.94 39.91 25.13
N TRP A 488 12.70 39.77 25.62
CA TRP A 488 12.41 39.00 26.82
C TRP A 488 12.69 37.52 26.54
N SER A 489 13.71 36.97 27.21
CA SER A 489 14.16 35.60 27.00
C SER A 489 14.69 35.02 28.31
N PHE A 490 14.92 33.70 28.32
CA PHE A 490 15.47 33.00 29.47
C PHE A 490 16.98 32.83 29.32
N VAL A 491 17.75 33.41 30.24
CA VAL A 491 19.20 33.20 30.33
C VAL A 491 19.44 31.98 31.21
N VAL A 492 19.73 30.84 30.59
CA VAL A 492 20.13 29.61 31.30
C VAL A 492 21.51 29.81 31.92
N THR A 493 21.65 29.62 33.22
CA THR A 493 22.95 29.59 33.92
C THR A 493 23.50 28.16 33.99
N LYS A 494 22.62 27.18 34.20
CA LYS A 494 22.95 25.75 34.27
C LYS A 494 21.71 24.91 34.01
N ALA A 495 21.80 23.91 33.14
CA ALA A 495 20.74 22.94 32.97
C ALA A 495 21.31 21.53 32.71
N ASN A 496 20.60 20.52 33.21
CA ASN A 496 20.97 19.11 33.18
C ASN A 496 19.70 18.28 32.89
N LEU A 497 19.79 17.28 32.00
CA LEU A 497 18.67 16.38 31.69
C LEU A 497 19.19 14.97 31.45
N THR A 498 18.58 13.99 32.11
CA THR A 498 18.76 12.56 31.83
C THR A 498 17.47 12.01 31.26
N ILE A 499 17.52 11.39 30.08
CA ILE A 499 16.41 10.61 29.52
C ILE A 499 16.80 9.13 29.56
N VAL A 500 15.93 8.32 30.18
CA VAL A 500 16.07 6.86 30.23
C VAL A 500 14.83 6.22 29.63
N TYR A 501 15.03 5.41 28.60
CA TYR A 501 14.07 4.46 28.04
C TYR A 501 14.44 3.05 28.50
N THR A 502 13.47 2.25 28.94
CA THR A 502 13.69 0.84 29.30
C THR A 502 12.51 0.01 28.82
N ASN A 503 12.80 -1.08 28.09
CA ASN A 503 11.81 -2.04 27.59
C ASN A 503 12.04 -3.43 28.20
N LYS A 504 10.98 -4.01 28.78
CA LYS A 504 11.00 -5.36 29.37
C LYS A 504 10.84 -6.49 28.36
N ASP A 505 10.26 -6.22 27.18
CA ASP A 505 10.02 -7.26 26.17
C ASP A 505 11.30 -7.61 25.40
N THR A 506 12.13 -6.60 25.11
CA THR A 506 13.40 -6.75 24.38
C THR A 506 14.63 -6.71 25.29
N GLY A 507 14.47 -6.30 26.55
CA GLY A 507 15.57 -6.06 27.50
C GLY A 507 16.39 -4.80 27.20
N VAL A 508 16.00 -4.01 26.20
CA VAL A 508 16.76 -2.83 25.77
C VAL A 508 16.59 -1.66 26.76
N THR A 509 17.70 -1.04 27.13
CA THR A 509 17.72 0.24 27.88
C THR A 509 18.56 1.25 27.13
N VAL A 510 17.98 2.43 26.85
CA VAL A 510 18.66 3.54 26.17
C VAL A 510 18.68 4.74 27.11
N SER A 511 19.88 5.20 27.46
CA SER A 511 20.09 6.36 28.33
C SER A 511 20.89 7.45 27.61
N ARG A 512 20.49 8.71 27.83
CA ARG A 512 21.18 9.91 27.32
C ARG A 512 21.19 11.02 28.37
N PHE A 513 22.29 11.75 28.40
CA PHE A 513 22.51 12.89 29.29
C PHE A 513 22.83 14.15 28.47
N TYR A 514 22.22 15.26 28.86
CA TYR A 514 22.33 16.55 28.21
C TYR A 514 22.64 17.65 29.25
N VAL A 515 23.45 18.63 28.86
CA VAL A 515 23.85 19.78 29.65
C VAL A 515 23.90 21.05 28.79
N HIS A 516 23.56 22.18 29.40
CA HIS A 516 23.75 23.49 28.78
C HIS A 516 25.20 23.98 29.03
N PRO A 517 25.88 24.61 28.04
CA PRO A 517 25.40 24.95 26.69
C PRO A 517 25.61 23.86 25.62
N THR A 518 26.37 22.81 25.92
CA THR A 518 26.97 21.91 24.93
C THR A 518 25.95 21.16 24.05
N ASN A 519 24.86 20.67 24.64
CA ASN A 519 23.84 19.88 23.94
C ASN A 519 22.40 20.19 24.41
N MET A 520 22.17 21.43 24.84
CA MET A 520 20.85 22.00 25.12
C MET A 520 20.69 23.36 24.43
N SER A 521 19.60 23.53 23.67
CA SER A 521 19.29 24.74 22.91
C SER A 521 18.11 25.52 23.49
N ILE A 522 18.19 26.85 23.44
CA ILE A 522 17.09 27.74 23.84
C ILE A 522 16.36 28.18 22.57
N VAL A 523 15.05 27.96 22.51
CA VAL A 523 14.18 28.44 21.42
C VAL A 523 13.09 29.32 22.03
N ASP A 524 13.12 30.61 21.70
CA ASP A 524 12.33 31.68 22.33
C ASP A 524 12.54 31.80 23.86
N THR A 525 11.71 31.12 24.65
CA THR A 525 11.85 30.96 26.11
C THR A 525 12.09 29.50 26.51
N LEU A 526 11.90 28.54 25.60
CA LEU A 526 11.91 27.11 25.91
C LEU A 526 13.33 26.55 25.94
N VAL A 527 13.66 25.82 27.00
CA VAL A 527 14.83 24.94 27.05
C VAL A 527 14.47 23.64 26.33
N THR A 528 15.27 23.27 25.33
CA THR A 528 15.01 22.14 24.43
C THR A 528 16.28 21.34 24.18
N ILE A 529 16.12 20.10 23.73
CA ILE A 529 17.22 19.24 23.28
C ILE A 529 17.00 18.75 21.85
N SER A 530 18.07 18.28 21.22
CA SER A 530 17.97 17.44 20.02
C SER A 530 17.15 16.17 20.32
N THR A 531 16.15 15.88 19.49
CA THR A 531 15.31 14.68 19.60
C THR A 531 16.16 13.41 19.74
N LEU A 532 15.94 12.64 20.79
CA LEU A 532 16.56 11.32 20.95
C LEU A 532 15.83 10.34 20.03
N LYS A 533 16.54 9.81 19.02
CA LYS A 533 16.03 8.79 18.10
C LYS A 533 16.79 7.47 18.23
N PHE A 534 16.06 6.37 18.26
CA PHE A 534 16.61 5.00 18.28
C PHE A 534 15.55 3.99 17.84
N LYS A 535 15.94 2.70 17.74
CA LYS A 535 15.09 1.60 17.26
C LYS A 535 15.01 0.52 18.32
N ASP A 536 13.81 0.10 18.70
CA ASP A 536 13.56 -1.01 19.64
C ASP A 536 12.14 -1.57 19.47
N ALA A 537 11.95 -2.87 19.73
CA ALA A 537 10.65 -3.58 19.67
C ALA A 537 9.86 -3.36 18.36
N GLY A 538 10.54 -3.29 17.21
CA GLY A 538 9.91 -3.02 15.92
C GLY A 538 9.49 -1.55 15.71
N ILE A 539 9.87 -0.64 16.60
CA ILE A 539 9.47 0.77 16.62
C ILE A 539 10.70 1.70 16.51
N GLU A 540 10.63 2.69 15.61
CA GLU A 540 11.44 3.91 15.60
C GLU A 540 10.87 4.87 16.65
N TRP A 541 11.63 5.06 17.72
CA TRP A 541 11.27 5.94 18.83
C TRP A 541 11.83 7.34 18.58
N SER A 542 11.01 8.38 18.77
CA SER A 542 11.44 9.77 18.81
C SER A 542 11.02 10.41 20.13
N VAL A 543 11.99 10.62 21.03
CA VAL A 543 11.77 11.22 22.35
C VAL A 543 12.20 12.69 22.33
N ASN A 544 11.24 13.55 22.57
CA ASN A 544 11.38 15.00 22.66
C ASN A 544 11.10 15.46 24.08
N TRP A 545 11.93 16.38 24.59
CA TRP A 545 11.69 17.03 25.87
C TRP A 545 11.82 18.54 25.70
N LYS A 546 10.90 19.28 26.32
CA LYS A 546 10.90 20.75 26.39
C LYS A 546 10.56 21.19 27.79
N TYR A 547 11.11 22.32 28.21
CA TYR A 547 10.73 23.02 29.43
C TYR A 547 10.51 24.49 29.16
N ASP A 548 9.42 25.03 29.67
CA ASP A 548 9.11 26.45 29.70
C ASP A 548 9.39 27.02 31.11
N PRO A 549 10.47 27.82 31.27
CA PRO A 549 10.80 28.50 32.53
C PRO A 549 9.74 29.50 32.98
N SER A 550 8.91 30.04 32.06
CA SER A 550 7.94 31.09 32.37
C SER A 550 6.67 30.52 33.01
N THR A 551 6.17 29.39 32.49
CA THR A 551 5.04 28.65 33.06
C THR A 551 5.47 27.56 34.04
N LYS A 552 6.78 27.27 34.13
CA LYS A 552 7.39 26.15 34.89
C LYS A 552 6.98 24.77 34.39
N ILE A 553 6.51 24.66 33.13
CA ILE A 553 5.96 23.42 32.58
C ILE A 553 7.05 22.65 31.83
N ALA A 554 7.27 21.40 32.22
CA ALA A 554 8.06 20.42 31.48
C ALA A 554 7.16 19.46 30.71
N THR A 555 7.44 19.24 29.43
CA THR A 555 6.69 18.35 28.56
C THR A 555 7.64 17.29 27.98
N LEU A 556 7.31 16.03 28.22
CA LEU A 556 7.95 14.87 27.61
C LEU A 556 7.01 14.30 26.55
N THR A 557 7.44 14.32 25.29
CA THR A 557 6.70 13.76 24.16
C THR A 557 7.49 12.58 23.59
N VAL A 558 6.86 11.40 23.56
CA VAL A 558 7.41 10.16 23.00
C VAL A 558 6.53 9.77 21.82
N GLU A 559 7.10 9.81 20.62
CA GLU A 559 6.47 9.29 19.42
C GLU A 559 7.01 7.88 19.13
N GLY A 560 6.11 6.91 19.02
CA GLY A 560 6.42 5.58 18.52
C GLY A 560 5.90 5.41 17.10
N LYS A 561 6.81 5.16 16.15
CA LYS A 561 6.52 4.91 14.73
C LYS A 561 7.05 3.52 14.35
N PRO A 562 6.23 2.57 13.86
CA PRO A 562 6.72 1.26 13.41
C PRO A 562 7.86 1.35 12.37
N LEU A 563 8.85 0.46 12.49
CA LEU A 563 10.09 0.45 11.68
C LEU A 563 9.85 0.03 10.22
N GLU A 564 9.01 -0.98 10.05
CA GLU A 564 8.28 -1.23 8.82
C GLU A 564 6.85 -0.78 9.10
N GLY A 565 6.27 -0.01 8.18
CA GLY A 565 5.01 0.69 8.47
C GLY A 565 3.85 -0.27 8.73
N PRO A 566 2.77 0.20 9.37
CA PRO A 566 1.48 -0.51 9.34
C PRO A 566 0.94 -0.68 7.91
N SER A 567 1.56 -0.02 6.92
CA SER A 567 1.25 -0.07 5.50
C SER A 567 2.09 -1.12 4.76
N PHE A 568 1.44 -2.17 4.24
CA PHE A 568 2.08 -3.18 3.40
C PHE A 568 1.74 -2.95 1.93
N GLU A 569 2.76 -2.87 1.08
CA GLU A 569 2.65 -2.59 -0.36
C GLU A 569 2.94 -3.86 -1.19
N PHE A 570 1.94 -4.39 -1.87
CA PHE A 570 2.03 -5.72 -2.50
C PHE A 570 2.31 -5.64 -4.01
N ARG A 571 3.55 -5.31 -4.38
CA ARG A 571 3.98 -5.11 -5.79
C ARG A 571 3.79 -6.32 -6.72
N THR A 572 3.64 -7.53 -6.18
CA THR A 572 3.43 -8.76 -6.94
C THR A 572 1.96 -9.03 -7.29
N THR A 573 1.04 -8.25 -6.73
CA THR A 573 -0.41 -8.43 -6.88
C THR A 573 -1.03 -7.17 -7.46
N TYR A 574 -1.78 -7.32 -8.54
CA TYR A 574 -2.20 -6.19 -9.35
C TYR A 574 -3.67 -6.22 -9.75
N TYR A 575 -4.21 -5.02 -9.92
CA TYR A 575 -5.45 -4.73 -10.61
C TYR A 575 -5.15 -3.85 -11.82
N ILE A 576 -5.41 -4.35 -13.02
CA ILE A 576 -5.18 -3.62 -14.27
C ILE A 576 -6.47 -2.89 -14.64
N VAL A 577 -6.39 -1.56 -14.75
CA VAL A 577 -7.44 -0.75 -15.35
C VAL A 577 -7.13 -0.58 -16.83
N ARG A 578 -8.03 -1.10 -17.68
CA ARG A 578 -7.99 -0.92 -19.15
C ARG A 578 -8.88 0.26 -19.56
N PRO A 579 -8.51 1.04 -20.58
CA PRO A 579 -9.38 2.08 -21.13
C PRO A 579 -10.64 1.49 -21.80
N LEU A 580 -11.74 2.25 -21.78
CA LEU A 580 -13.01 1.82 -22.36
C LEU A 580 -13.74 2.98 -23.06
N LEU A 581 -14.28 2.71 -24.24
CA LEU A 581 -15.28 3.56 -24.90
C LEU A 581 -16.68 2.99 -24.64
N VAL A 582 -17.63 3.86 -24.30
CA VAL A 582 -19.02 3.50 -24.01
C VAL A 582 -19.95 4.32 -24.91
N LEU A 583 -20.77 3.64 -25.72
CA LEU A 583 -21.82 4.29 -26.49
C LEU A 583 -22.95 4.76 -25.55
N ILE A 584 -23.31 6.04 -25.63
CA ILE A 584 -24.43 6.63 -24.87
C ILE A 584 -25.71 6.67 -25.73
N THR A 585 -25.58 6.74 -27.05
CA THR A 585 -26.70 6.66 -28.00
C THR A 585 -27.27 5.23 -28.06
N PRO A 586 -28.60 5.04 -28.17
CA PRO A 586 -29.19 3.71 -28.35
C PRO A 586 -28.66 2.96 -29.59
N LEU A 587 -28.59 1.64 -29.51
CA LEU A 587 -28.34 0.74 -30.65
C LEU A 587 -29.65 0.28 -31.30
N PRO A 588 -29.64 -0.09 -32.60
CA PRO A 588 -28.53 0.05 -33.55
C PRO A 588 -28.33 1.49 -34.01
N VAL A 589 -27.12 1.82 -34.45
CA VAL A 589 -26.78 3.14 -35.02
C VAL A 589 -26.84 3.09 -36.54
N LEU A 590 -27.23 4.19 -37.21
CA LEU A 590 -27.40 4.24 -38.66
C LEU A 590 -26.16 4.86 -39.36
N PRO A 591 -25.83 4.46 -40.61
CA PRO A 591 -24.82 5.13 -41.42
C PRO A 591 -25.04 6.65 -41.52
N GLY A 592 -23.98 7.43 -41.30
CA GLY A 592 -24.06 8.90 -41.25
C GLY A 592 -24.80 9.47 -40.02
N GLN A 593 -25.17 8.67 -39.02
CA GLN A 593 -25.71 9.17 -37.75
C GLN A 593 -24.58 9.73 -36.89
N THR A 594 -24.81 10.89 -36.26
CA THR A 594 -23.94 11.38 -35.18
C THR A 594 -24.33 10.71 -33.87
N VAL A 595 -23.36 10.07 -33.21
CA VAL A 595 -23.54 9.30 -31.97
C VAL A 595 -22.68 9.88 -30.85
N THR A 596 -23.14 9.73 -29.62
CA THR A 596 -22.44 10.21 -28.42
C THR A 596 -21.72 9.06 -27.71
N ILE A 597 -20.44 9.26 -27.40
CA ILE A 597 -19.56 8.28 -26.78
C ILE A 597 -18.88 8.91 -25.57
N ALA A 598 -18.68 8.14 -24.51
CA ALA A 598 -17.79 8.50 -23.39
C ALA A 598 -16.53 7.63 -23.40
N ALA A 599 -15.38 8.26 -23.20
CA ALA A 599 -14.12 7.60 -22.85
C ALA A 599 -13.94 7.58 -21.33
N TYR A 600 -13.58 6.40 -20.81
CA TYR A 600 -13.22 6.12 -19.42
C TYR A 600 -11.87 5.38 -19.37
N GLY A 601 -11.19 5.37 -18.22
CA GLY A 601 -9.91 4.67 -18.07
C GLY A 601 -8.75 5.39 -18.77
N TYR A 602 -8.68 6.70 -18.59
CA TYR A 602 -7.67 7.61 -19.18
C TYR A 602 -6.21 7.21 -19.02
N ALA A 603 -5.38 7.41 -20.07
CA ALA A 603 -3.93 7.39 -19.95
C ALA A 603 -3.32 8.75 -19.51
N PRO A 604 -2.12 8.75 -18.92
CA PRO A 604 -1.63 9.83 -18.05
C PRO A 604 -1.63 11.25 -18.65
N GLY A 605 -2.32 12.19 -18.01
CA GLY A 605 -1.97 13.61 -18.13
C GLY A 605 -0.69 13.90 -17.35
N ALA A 606 0.04 14.96 -17.71
CA ALA A 606 1.19 15.40 -16.93
C ALA A 606 0.81 15.69 -15.45
N PHE A 607 1.78 15.53 -14.55
CA PHE A 607 1.62 15.53 -13.09
C PHE A 607 0.64 16.58 -12.55
N TRP A 608 -0.26 16.14 -11.66
CA TRP A 608 -1.12 17.02 -10.86
C TRP A 608 -0.27 18.08 -10.14
N GLY A 609 -0.34 19.33 -10.63
CA GLY A 609 0.35 20.49 -10.05
C GLY A 609 1.60 20.99 -10.77
N HIS A 610 2.12 20.28 -11.79
CA HIS A 610 3.36 20.66 -12.49
C HIS A 610 3.23 20.63 -14.02
N THR A 611 2.49 21.60 -14.57
CA THR A 611 2.55 21.92 -16.00
C THR A 611 2.27 23.42 -16.23
N PRO A 612 3.10 24.14 -17.00
CA PRO A 612 2.78 25.49 -17.45
C PRO A 612 1.47 25.52 -18.27
N PRO A 613 0.73 26.64 -18.28
CA PRO A 613 -0.47 26.77 -19.10
C PRO A 613 -0.15 26.56 -20.60
N GLY A 614 -0.69 25.50 -21.20
CA GLY A 614 -0.72 25.31 -22.65
C GLY A 614 0.22 24.27 -23.28
N GLN A 615 0.86 23.36 -22.53
CA GLN A 615 1.82 22.39 -23.12
C GLN A 615 1.53 20.87 -22.99
N ASP A 616 0.61 20.37 -22.16
CA ASP A 616 0.35 18.91 -22.04
C ASP A 616 -1.15 18.55 -21.98
N ASP A 617 -1.90 18.93 -23.00
CA ASP A 617 -3.22 18.33 -23.22
C ASP A 617 -3.05 16.88 -23.74
N ASN A 618 -3.75 15.91 -23.17
CA ASN A 618 -3.86 14.58 -23.75
C ASN A 618 -5.05 14.53 -24.72
N TYR A 619 -4.87 13.80 -25.82
CA TYR A 619 -5.83 13.68 -26.91
C TYR A 619 -6.07 12.20 -27.23
N LEU A 620 -7.31 11.86 -27.56
CA LEU A 620 -7.71 10.56 -28.09
C LEU A 620 -7.90 10.68 -29.61
N GLU A 621 -7.08 9.97 -30.38
CA GLU A 621 -7.28 9.75 -31.82
C GLU A 621 -8.36 8.67 -31.99
N VAL A 622 -9.55 9.05 -32.45
CA VAL A 622 -10.68 8.14 -32.64
C VAL A 622 -10.78 7.76 -34.11
N SER A 623 -10.93 6.47 -34.40
CA SER A 623 -10.96 5.89 -35.75
C SER A 623 -12.00 4.77 -35.88
N TRP A 624 -12.47 4.55 -37.10
CA TRP A 624 -13.29 3.43 -37.53
C TRP A 624 -12.38 2.30 -38.04
N GLU A 625 -12.51 1.11 -37.47
CA GLU A 625 -11.74 -0.10 -37.85
C GLU A 625 -10.21 0.09 -37.89
N LYS A 626 -9.66 1.04 -37.10
CA LYS A 626 -8.27 1.52 -37.16
C LYS A 626 -7.82 2.09 -38.53
N ILE A 627 -8.73 2.27 -39.49
CA ILE A 627 -8.44 2.70 -40.86
C ILE A 627 -8.85 4.15 -41.10
N VAL A 628 -10.07 4.54 -40.72
CA VAL A 628 -10.62 5.88 -41.03
C VAL A 628 -10.65 6.73 -39.77
N LYS A 629 -9.89 7.82 -39.73
CA LYS A 629 -9.90 8.77 -38.61
C LYS A 629 -11.24 9.51 -38.54
N LEU A 630 -11.91 9.43 -37.38
CA LEU A 630 -13.21 10.04 -37.11
C LEU A 630 -13.09 11.36 -36.34
N ALA A 631 -12.18 11.44 -35.36
CA ALA A 631 -11.98 12.63 -34.53
C ALA A 631 -10.60 12.63 -33.84
N THR A 632 -10.15 13.80 -33.40
CA THR A 632 -9.14 13.93 -32.34
C THR A 632 -9.79 14.66 -31.17
N VAL A 633 -9.88 14.01 -30.01
CA VAL A 633 -10.69 14.45 -28.88
C VAL A 633 -9.80 14.84 -27.72
N LYS A 634 -9.83 16.12 -27.31
CA LYS A 634 -9.15 16.58 -26.09
C LYS A 634 -9.82 15.99 -24.84
N LEU A 635 -9.05 15.24 -24.06
CA LEU A 635 -9.50 14.57 -22.85
C LEU A 635 -9.58 15.54 -21.66
N GLY A 636 -10.36 15.19 -20.62
CA GLY A 636 -10.51 16.00 -19.40
C GLY A 636 -9.26 15.97 -18.50
N LYS A 637 -9.21 16.83 -17.47
CA LYS A 637 -8.14 16.77 -16.44
C LYS A 637 -8.23 15.51 -15.57
N ASP A 638 -9.45 15.03 -15.36
CA ASP A 638 -9.82 13.74 -14.78
C ASP A 638 -9.75 12.61 -15.82
N GLY A 639 -9.43 12.95 -17.08
CA GLY A 639 -9.23 12.02 -18.15
C GLY A 639 -10.48 11.53 -18.88
N ASN A 640 -11.66 11.74 -18.30
CA ASN A 640 -12.91 11.33 -18.92
C ASN A 640 -13.32 12.36 -19.96
N ARG A 641 -14.00 11.91 -21.02
CA ARG A 641 -14.59 12.83 -22.00
C ARG A 641 -15.80 12.21 -22.66
N THR A 642 -16.91 12.94 -22.64
CA THR A 642 -18.01 12.71 -23.57
C THR A 642 -17.78 13.52 -24.84
N PHE A 643 -17.95 12.90 -25.99
CA PHE A 643 -17.76 13.50 -27.31
C PHE A 643 -18.72 12.86 -28.33
N THR A 644 -18.84 13.49 -29.49
CA THR A 644 -19.65 12.99 -30.60
C THR A 644 -18.77 12.62 -31.79
N ILE A 645 -19.13 11.56 -32.49
CA ILE A 645 -18.58 11.20 -33.80
C ILE A 645 -19.73 10.95 -34.78
N THR A 646 -19.45 11.00 -36.07
CA THR A 646 -20.40 10.58 -37.11
C THR A 646 -19.97 9.22 -37.65
N ILE A 647 -20.89 8.25 -37.63
CA ILE A 647 -20.69 6.93 -38.25
C ILE A 647 -20.48 7.13 -39.76
N PRO A 648 -19.50 6.48 -40.42
CA PRO A 648 -19.32 6.60 -41.87
C PRO A 648 -20.62 6.34 -42.65
N SER A 649 -20.88 7.12 -43.69
CA SER A 649 -22.12 7.03 -44.49
C SER A 649 -22.21 5.76 -45.35
N ASP A 650 -21.07 5.15 -45.59
CA ASP A 650 -20.82 3.93 -46.35
C ASP A 650 -20.60 2.69 -45.47
N ALA A 651 -20.71 2.82 -44.14
CA ALA A 651 -20.61 1.70 -43.20
C ALA A 651 -21.62 0.58 -43.56
N SER A 652 -21.14 -0.67 -43.62
CA SER A 652 -21.97 -1.84 -43.91
C SER A 652 -22.88 -2.20 -42.73
N PHE A 653 -23.84 -3.09 -42.95
CA PHE A 653 -24.57 -3.72 -41.85
C PHE A 653 -23.62 -4.46 -40.90
N GLY A 654 -24.01 -4.60 -39.62
CA GLY A 654 -23.39 -5.54 -38.68
C GLY A 654 -22.57 -4.89 -37.57
N VAL A 655 -21.66 -5.68 -36.97
CA VAL A 655 -20.78 -5.22 -35.88
C VAL A 655 -19.55 -4.55 -36.47
N HIS A 656 -19.28 -3.33 -36.03
CA HIS A 656 -18.07 -2.55 -36.34
C HIS A 656 -17.40 -2.08 -35.06
N TYR A 657 -16.11 -1.74 -35.14
CA TYR A 657 -15.30 -1.28 -34.03
C TYR A 657 -14.85 0.17 -34.20
N ILE A 658 -15.17 0.97 -33.17
CA ILE A 658 -14.59 2.29 -32.97
C ILE A 658 -13.39 2.13 -32.03
N TRP A 659 -12.26 2.64 -32.47
CA TRP A 659 -10.97 2.57 -31.78
C TRP A 659 -10.51 3.96 -31.37
N GLY A 660 -10.24 4.18 -30.09
CA GLY A 660 -9.51 5.33 -29.60
C GLY A 660 -8.06 4.95 -29.30
N VAL A 661 -7.10 5.77 -29.70
CA VAL A 661 -5.69 5.63 -29.28
C VAL A 661 -5.23 6.99 -28.74
N ASP A 662 -4.72 7.04 -27.51
CA ASP A 662 -4.22 8.30 -26.95
C ASP A 662 -2.69 8.44 -27.06
N LYS A 663 -2.14 9.57 -26.57
CA LYS A 663 -0.72 9.91 -26.74
C LYS A 663 0.27 8.91 -26.14
N TRP A 664 -0.20 7.92 -25.38
CA TRP A 664 0.61 6.87 -24.75
C TRP A 664 0.38 5.48 -25.38
N ASN A 665 -0.27 5.42 -26.54
CA ASN A 665 -0.65 4.19 -27.25
C ASN A 665 -1.61 3.27 -26.45
N TYR A 666 -2.38 3.83 -25.51
CA TYR A 666 -3.46 3.08 -24.89
C TYR A 666 -4.65 2.99 -25.85
N GLU A 667 -5.04 1.76 -26.18
CA GLU A 667 -6.19 1.48 -27.03
C GLU A 667 -7.49 1.38 -26.22
N TYR A 668 -8.53 2.04 -26.73
CA TYR A 668 -9.90 2.02 -26.23
C TYR A 668 -10.75 1.43 -27.35
N THR A 669 -11.61 0.47 -27.04
CA THR A 669 -12.42 -0.21 -28.07
C THR A 669 -13.90 -0.14 -27.71
N LEU A 670 -14.74 0.10 -28.71
CA LEU A 670 -16.20 0.03 -28.61
C LEU A 670 -16.74 -0.69 -29.85
N ALA A 671 -17.42 -1.81 -29.63
CA ALA A 671 -18.25 -2.44 -30.66
C ALA A 671 -19.57 -1.68 -30.80
N VAL A 672 -19.96 -1.36 -32.04
CA VAL A 672 -21.26 -0.78 -32.39
C VAL A 672 -21.95 -1.64 -33.42
N ILE A 673 -23.28 -1.76 -33.32
CA ILE A 673 -24.09 -2.44 -34.34
C ILE A 673 -24.65 -1.39 -35.29
N VAL A 674 -24.18 -1.41 -36.54
CA VAL A 674 -24.67 -0.55 -37.62
C VAL A 674 -25.90 -1.22 -38.25
N GLY A 675 -27.04 -0.54 -38.14
CA GLY A 675 -28.30 -0.93 -38.78
C GLY A 675 -28.43 -0.35 -40.19
N ALA A 676 -29.27 -0.97 -41.02
CA ALA A 676 -29.52 -0.48 -42.37
C ALA A 676 -30.30 0.85 -42.37
N LYS A 677 -29.91 1.78 -43.25
CA LYS A 677 -30.54 3.08 -43.45
C LYS A 677 -31.03 3.20 -44.89
N ALA A 678 -32.34 3.16 -45.07
CA ALA A 678 -32.97 3.35 -46.38
C ALA A 678 -33.40 4.80 -46.58
N TYR A 679 -33.19 5.32 -47.78
CA TYR A 679 -33.74 6.57 -48.25
C TYR A 679 -34.14 6.48 -49.71
N TYR A 680 -35.11 7.28 -50.16
CA TYR A 680 -35.51 7.32 -51.57
C TYR A 680 -35.34 8.72 -52.15
N THR A 681 -34.92 8.78 -53.41
CA THR A 681 -34.81 10.02 -54.18
C THR A 681 -35.63 9.90 -55.45
N VAL A 682 -36.37 10.96 -55.78
CA VAL A 682 -37.06 11.09 -57.07
C VAL A 682 -36.12 11.83 -58.01
N VAL A 683 -35.74 11.20 -59.12
CA VAL A 683 -34.84 11.78 -60.13
C VAL A 683 -35.61 11.91 -61.45
N PRO A 684 -36.24 13.06 -61.72
CA PRO A 684 -36.77 13.35 -63.05
C PRO A 684 -35.60 13.71 -63.97
N VAL A 685 -35.45 12.98 -65.09
CA VAL A 685 -34.61 13.42 -66.20
C VAL A 685 -35.25 14.69 -66.80
N PRO A 686 -34.46 15.69 -67.29
CA PRO A 686 -34.99 17.02 -67.62
C PRO A 686 -36.24 17.02 -68.52
N PRO A 687 -37.19 17.97 -68.34
CA PRO A 687 -36.93 19.32 -67.82
C PRO A 687 -37.81 19.69 -66.60
N TYR A 688 -37.90 18.82 -65.60
CA TYR A 688 -38.71 19.04 -64.39
C TYR A 688 -37.85 19.07 -63.11
N ALA A 689 -38.18 19.99 -62.20
CA ALA A 689 -37.55 20.08 -60.88
C ALA A 689 -37.99 18.93 -59.96
N ILE A 690 -37.16 18.60 -58.96
CA ILE A 690 -37.53 17.63 -57.91
C ILE A 690 -38.81 18.13 -57.23
N PRO A 691 -39.90 17.32 -57.16
CA PRO A 691 -41.16 17.79 -56.62
C PRO A 691 -41.06 18.14 -55.13
N LYS A 692 -41.84 19.12 -54.67
CA LYS A 692 -41.81 19.54 -53.26
C LYS A 692 -42.44 18.52 -52.30
N GLU A 693 -43.26 17.62 -52.83
CA GLU A 693 -43.97 16.56 -52.12
C GLU A 693 -43.91 15.24 -52.92
N PRO A 694 -43.98 14.06 -52.27
CA PRO A 694 -43.85 12.76 -52.93
C PRO A 694 -45.16 12.32 -53.62
N ILE A 695 -45.73 13.19 -54.46
CA ILE A 695 -46.89 12.89 -55.31
C ILE A 695 -46.40 12.14 -56.56
N VAL A 696 -47.02 10.99 -56.85
CA VAL A 696 -46.65 10.14 -58.00
C VAL A 696 -47.87 9.61 -58.75
N SER A 697 -47.66 9.30 -60.03
CA SER A 697 -48.56 8.56 -60.92
C SER A 697 -48.26 7.06 -60.86
N ALA A 698 -49.31 6.24 -60.70
CA ALA A 698 -49.24 4.79 -60.87
C ALA A 698 -49.01 4.38 -62.33
N GLY A 699 -48.25 3.30 -62.56
CA GLY A 699 -48.05 2.71 -63.89
C GLY A 699 -49.30 2.04 -64.43
N TYR A 700 -49.32 1.77 -65.74
CA TYR A 700 -50.38 0.99 -66.40
C TYR A 700 -49.86 -0.42 -66.67
N ASP A 701 -50.59 -1.45 -66.21
CA ASP A 701 -50.13 -2.84 -66.15
C ASP A 701 -48.71 -3.04 -65.57
N ASN A 702 -48.45 -2.37 -64.45
CA ASN A 702 -47.17 -2.33 -63.73
C ASN A 702 -45.98 -1.86 -64.59
N LYS A 703 -46.25 -1.19 -65.71
CA LYS A 703 -45.25 -0.63 -66.62
C LYS A 703 -45.41 0.89 -66.73
N ARG A 704 -44.31 1.56 -67.03
CA ARG A 704 -44.34 2.97 -67.43
C ARG A 704 -44.82 3.03 -68.87
N VAL A 705 -45.95 3.70 -69.10
CA VAL A 705 -46.42 4.01 -70.44
C VAL A 705 -46.04 5.45 -70.71
N THR A 706 -45.02 5.64 -71.54
CA THR A 706 -44.57 6.97 -71.99
C THR A 706 -45.06 7.19 -73.42
N VAL A 707 -45.72 8.31 -73.67
CA VAL A 707 -46.12 8.75 -75.00
C VAL A 707 -45.33 10.02 -75.34
N CYS A 708 -44.46 9.90 -76.33
CA CYS A 708 -43.71 11.02 -76.88
C CYS A 708 -44.37 11.53 -78.17
N PRO A 709 -44.16 12.80 -78.55
CA PRO A 709 -44.40 13.25 -79.91
C PRO A 709 -43.37 12.61 -80.84
N CYS A 710 -43.77 11.50 -81.47
CA CYS A 710 -43.02 10.70 -82.45
C CYS A 710 -41.76 9.92 -81.95
N PRO A 711 -41.54 8.67 -82.42
CA PRO A 711 -40.38 7.86 -82.06
C PRO A 711 -39.20 7.90 -83.05
N GLU A 712 -39.38 8.48 -84.25
CA GLU A 712 -38.38 8.42 -85.33
C GLU A 712 -37.79 9.82 -85.63
N THR A 713 -36.47 9.88 -85.82
CA THR A 713 -35.74 11.06 -86.31
C THR A 713 -36.10 11.35 -87.76
N ILE A 714 -37.25 11.98 -87.99
CA ILE A 714 -37.70 12.40 -89.31
C ILE A 714 -37.35 13.88 -89.52
N VAL A 715 -36.30 14.12 -90.31
CA VAL A 715 -36.05 15.42 -90.92
C VAL A 715 -36.96 15.56 -92.15
N GLY A 716 -38.16 16.12 -91.96
CA GLY A 716 -39.05 16.53 -93.05
C GLY A 716 -40.15 15.54 -93.47
N LEU A 717 -41.39 15.87 -93.08
CA LEU A 717 -42.66 15.64 -93.81
C LEU A 717 -43.04 14.23 -94.33
N SER A 718 -43.64 13.38 -93.49
CA SER A 718 -44.85 12.61 -93.86
C SER A 718 -45.84 12.55 -92.68
N TYR A 719 -47.14 12.87 -92.75
CA TYR A 719 -48.01 13.48 -93.78
C TYR A 719 -48.62 14.80 -93.21
N CYS A 720 -48.57 15.93 -93.96
CA CYS A 720 -48.56 17.30 -93.40
C CYS A 720 -47.59 17.47 -92.21
N ALA A 721 -46.51 16.69 -92.22
CA ALA A 721 -46.24 15.75 -91.13
C ALA A 721 -46.75 16.12 -89.76
N LYS A 722 -47.57 15.25 -89.19
CA LYS A 722 -47.49 14.92 -87.77
C LYS A 722 -46.54 13.73 -87.69
N CYS A 723 -45.23 13.90 -87.56
CA CYS A 723 -44.48 14.82 -86.70
C CYS A 723 -44.30 16.27 -87.22
N VAL A 724 -45.08 17.21 -86.68
CA VAL A 724 -44.77 18.64 -86.82
C VAL A 724 -43.79 18.93 -85.70
N ALA A 725 -42.84 19.84 -85.91
CA ALA A 725 -41.83 20.19 -84.89
C ALA A 725 -42.44 20.96 -83.70
N TYR A 726 -43.31 20.32 -82.94
CA TYR A 726 -43.73 20.72 -81.62
C TYR A 726 -42.74 20.12 -80.63
N THR A 727 -42.00 20.96 -79.91
CA THR A 727 -41.10 20.57 -78.81
C THR A 727 -41.89 20.19 -77.55
N GLY A 728 -42.94 19.39 -77.73
CA GLY A 728 -43.78 18.87 -76.66
C GLY A 728 -42.97 17.91 -75.78
N ARG A 729 -43.09 18.06 -74.46
CA ARG A 729 -42.51 17.10 -73.51
C ARG A 729 -43.28 15.79 -73.64
N CYS A 730 -42.60 14.64 -73.57
CA CYS A 730 -43.29 13.36 -73.47
C CYS A 730 -44.14 13.33 -72.18
N ASP A 731 -45.33 12.75 -72.28
CA ASP A 731 -46.21 12.52 -71.14
C ASP A 731 -46.18 11.02 -70.77
N TYR A 732 -46.57 10.66 -69.55
CA TYR A 732 -46.46 9.28 -69.07
C TYR A 732 -47.39 8.91 -67.91
N LEU A 733 -47.70 7.62 -67.78
CA LEU A 733 -48.21 6.99 -66.55
C LEU A 733 -47.10 6.15 -65.93
N GLY A 734 -47.00 6.18 -64.60
CA GLY A 734 -45.96 5.47 -63.85
C GLY A 734 -44.70 6.31 -63.68
N ASP A 735 -44.59 7.00 -62.55
CA ASP A 735 -43.33 7.58 -62.12
C ASP A 735 -42.30 6.48 -61.77
N GLU A 736 -41.02 6.83 -61.87
CA GLU A 736 -39.92 5.97 -61.45
C GLU A 736 -39.41 6.41 -60.08
N LEU A 737 -39.33 5.47 -59.14
CA LEU A 737 -38.81 5.67 -57.80
C LEU A 737 -37.48 4.96 -57.64
N LYS A 738 -36.49 5.66 -57.07
CA LYS A 738 -35.18 5.09 -56.72
C LYS A 738 -35.03 5.00 -55.20
N VAL A 739 -35.00 3.77 -54.69
CA VAL A 739 -34.70 3.46 -53.29
C VAL A 739 -33.21 3.15 -53.16
N ILE A 740 -32.53 3.81 -52.22
CA ILE A 740 -31.13 3.58 -51.88
C ILE A 740 -31.07 3.07 -50.44
N ILE A 741 -30.55 1.86 -50.26
CA ILE A 741 -30.38 1.22 -48.95
C ILE A 741 -28.90 1.22 -48.63
N SER A 742 -28.50 2.01 -47.63
CA SER A 742 -27.14 2.02 -47.08
C SER A 742 -27.05 1.13 -45.86
N GLY A 743 -25.88 0.56 -45.59
CA GLY A 743 -25.74 -0.43 -44.52
C GLY A 743 -26.38 -1.77 -44.90
N ALA A 744 -26.12 -2.26 -46.10
CA ALA A 744 -26.44 -3.62 -46.54
C ALA A 744 -25.27 -4.59 -46.29
N SER A 745 -25.56 -5.89 -46.20
CA SER A 745 -24.50 -6.92 -46.18
C SER A 745 -24.13 -7.35 -47.61
N PRO A 746 -22.84 -7.47 -47.99
CA PRO A 746 -22.46 -7.96 -49.32
C PRO A 746 -23.07 -9.35 -49.61
N GLY A 747 -23.81 -9.45 -50.71
CA GLY A 747 -24.52 -10.66 -51.12
C GLY A 747 -25.95 -10.83 -50.55
N GLU A 748 -26.39 -9.95 -49.66
CA GLU A 748 -27.78 -9.91 -49.17
C GLU A 748 -28.77 -9.62 -50.30
N THR A 749 -29.98 -10.17 -50.23
CA THR A 749 -31.06 -9.87 -51.18
C THR A 749 -32.14 -9.02 -50.54
N PHE A 750 -32.46 -7.90 -51.16
CA PHE A 750 -33.55 -7.01 -50.75
C PHE A 750 -34.72 -7.13 -51.70
N THR A 751 -35.90 -7.44 -51.17
CA THR A 751 -37.17 -7.35 -51.90
C THR A 751 -37.87 -6.07 -51.49
N ILE A 752 -38.11 -5.18 -52.47
CA ILE A 752 -38.85 -3.93 -52.26
C ILE A 752 -40.34 -4.20 -52.44
N TYR A 753 -41.13 -3.79 -51.45
CA TYR A 753 -42.58 -3.80 -51.45
C TYR A 753 -43.12 -2.38 -51.52
N PHE A 754 -44.19 -2.17 -52.27
CA PHE A 754 -44.95 -0.93 -52.33
C PHE A 754 -46.40 -1.24 -51.93
N GLY A 755 -46.86 -0.71 -50.79
CA GLY A 755 -48.20 -1.05 -50.27
C GLY A 755 -48.42 -2.55 -50.02
N GLY A 756 -47.37 -3.27 -49.61
CA GLY A 756 -47.41 -4.73 -49.43
C GLY A 756 -47.31 -5.56 -50.72
N THR A 757 -47.27 -4.95 -51.90
CA THR A 757 -47.04 -5.66 -53.17
C THR A 757 -45.54 -5.73 -53.46
N PRO A 758 -44.93 -6.92 -53.67
CA PRO A 758 -43.52 -7.04 -54.03
C PRO A 758 -43.28 -6.52 -55.46
N ILE A 759 -42.31 -5.63 -55.63
CA ILE A 759 -42.02 -4.95 -56.90
C ILE A 759 -40.75 -5.47 -57.56
N ARG A 760 -39.65 -5.55 -56.79
CA ARG A 760 -38.34 -5.93 -57.31
C ARG A 760 -37.47 -6.52 -56.21
N THR A 761 -36.79 -7.61 -56.52
CA THR A 761 -35.70 -8.15 -55.70
C THR A 761 -34.36 -7.81 -56.34
N VAL A 762 -33.40 -7.38 -55.53
CA VAL A 762 -32.01 -7.10 -55.94
C VAL A 762 -31.05 -7.79 -54.98
N LYS A 763 -29.78 -7.94 -55.41
CA LYS A 763 -28.69 -8.45 -54.57
C LYS A 763 -27.67 -7.35 -54.32
N ALA A 764 -27.27 -7.16 -53.07
CA ALA A 764 -26.25 -6.20 -52.66
C ALA A 764 -24.87 -6.64 -53.18
N ASN A 765 -24.17 -5.76 -53.88
CA ASN A 765 -22.78 -5.92 -54.29
C ASN A 765 -21.80 -5.10 -53.43
N ALA A 766 -22.30 -4.13 -52.67
CA ALA A 766 -21.57 -3.25 -51.77
C ALA A 766 -22.41 -2.96 -50.51
N SER A 767 -21.91 -2.11 -49.60
CA SER A 767 -22.67 -1.62 -48.44
C SER A 767 -23.87 -0.73 -48.81
N THR A 768 -23.97 -0.29 -50.07
CA THR A 768 -25.09 0.47 -50.63
C THR A 768 -25.77 -0.31 -51.76
N VAL A 769 -27.10 -0.32 -51.77
CA VAL A 769 -27.95 -1.00 -52.75
C VAL A 769 -28.90 0.00 -53.38
N GLU A 770 -28.92 0.09 -54.71
CA GLU A 770 -29.84 0.96 -55.44
C GLU A 770 -30.92 0.14 -56.16
N VAL A 771 -32.18 0.52 -55.97
CA VAL A 771 -33.34 -0.12 -56.61
C VAL A 771 -34.23 0.93 -57.25
N SER A 772 -34.16 1.02 -58.58
CA SER A 772 -35.17 1.72 -59.37
C SER A 772 -36.35 0.80 -59.70
N PHE A 773 -37.57 1.31 -59.62
CA PHE A 773 -38.79 0.66 -60.10
C PHE A 773 -39.85 1.68 -60.52
N ILE A 774 -40.77 1.27 -61.39
CA ILE A 774 -41.96 2.07 -61.74
C ILE A 774 -43.02 1.84 -60.67
N VAL A 775 -43.69 2.91 -60.23
CA VAL A 775 -44.84 2.81 -59.31
C VAL A 775 -45.86 1.82 -59.88
N PRO A 776 -46.26 0.76 -59.14
CA PRO A 776 -47.17 -0.26 -59.64
C PRO A 776 -48.55 0.31 -60.01
N THR A 777 -49.35 -0.47 -60.73
CA THR A 777 -50.75 -0.15 -60.96
C THR A 777 -51.54 -0.40 -59.68
N VAL A 778 -51.73 0.67 -58.91
CA VAL A 778 -52.47 0.66 -57.64
C VAL A 778 -53.44 1.86 -57.57
N PRO A 779 -54.46 1.80 -56.71
CA PRO A 779 -55.38 2.91 -56.46
C PRO A 779 -54.77 4.22 -55.92
N GLU A 780 -55.63 5.24 -55.79
CA GLU A 780 -55.29 6.47 -55.05
C GLU A 780 -55.09 6.14 -53.57
N GLY A 781 -53.96 6.56 -52.99
CA GLY A 781 -53.67 6.33 -51.58
C GLY A 781 -52.28 6.77 -51.16
N ASP A 782 -52.02 6.62 -49.86
CA ASP A 782 -50.72 6.89 -49.27
C ASP A 782 -50.03 5.54 -49.03
N TYR A 783 -48.92 5.31 -49.73
CA TYR A 783 -48.24 4.04 -49.84
C TYR A 783 -46.89 4.07 -49.12
N VAL A 784 -46.69 3.10 -48.23
CA VAL A 784 -45.41 2.86 -47.56
C VAL A 784 -44.57 1.92 -48.42
N ILE A 785 -43.28 2.24 -48.55
CA ILE A 785 -42.29 1.36 -49.16
C ILE A 785 -41.61 0.56 -48.03
N VAL A 786 -41.51 -0.74 -48.21
CA VAL A 786 -40.83 -1.64 -47.27
C VAL A 786 -39.76 -2.41 -48.01
N ALA A 787 -38.51 -2.34 -47.57
CA ALA A 787 -37.42 -3.16 -48.09
C ALA A 787 -37.18 -4.33 -47.14
N VAL A 788 -37.44 -5.56 -47.58
CA VAL A 788 -37.16 -6.77 -46.79
C VAL A 788 -35.84 -7.36 -47.23
N GLY A 789 -34.81 -7.21 -46.40
CA GLY A 789 -33.50 -7.84 -46.56
C GLY A 789 -33.48 -9.24 -45.96
N THR A 790 -32.76 -10.18 -46.58
CA THR A 790 -32.58 -11.54 -46.04
C THR A 790 -31.74 -11.62 -44.76
N VAL A 791 -31.04 -10.53 -44.39
CA VAL A 791 -30.26 -10.43 -43.14
C VAL A 791 -30.75 -9.25 -42.28
N SER A 792 -31.01 -8.10 -42.91
CA SER A 792 -31.41 -6.85 -42.27
C SER A 792 -32.89 -6.84 -41.82
N GLY A 793 -33.69 -7.82 -42.23
CA GLY A 793 -35.12 -7.89 -41.91
C GLY A 793 -35.95 -6.85 -42.66
N SER A 794 -37.09 -6.48 -42.08
CA SER A 794 -38.04 -5.53 -42.68
C SER A 794 -37.70 -4.08 -42.34
N ILE A 795 -37.28 -3.31 -43.35
CA ILE A 795 -36.95 -1.89 -43.24
C ILE A 795 -38.12 -1.08 -43.80
N THR A 796 -38.80 -0.32 -42.94
CA THR A 796 -39.89 0.57 -43.37
C THR A 796 -39.35 1.94 -43.75
N ILE A 797 -39.65 2.41 -44.96
CA ILE A 797 -39.16 3.71 -45.47
C ILE A 797 -40.20 4.80 -45.17
N THR A 798 -39.85 5.72 -44.27
CA THR A 798 -40.73 6.81 -43.82
C THR A 798 -40.45 8.17 -44.46
N ASP A 799 -39.27 8.33 -45.07
CA ASP A 799 -38.65 9.65 -45.29
C ASP A 799 -38.38 9.95 -46.77
N TYR A 800 -39.03 11.01 -47.29
CA TYR A 800 -38.83 11.53 -48.64
C TYR A 800 -37.59 12.42 -48.76
N PHE A 801 -36.68 12.13 -49.68
CA PHE A 801 -35.63 13.09 -50.06
C PHE A 801 -36.12 14.07 -51.12
N ASN A 802 -36.26 15.35 -50.76
CA ASN A 802 -36.66 16.42 -51.69
C ASN A 802 -35.47 17.06 -52.46
N GLY A 803 -34.30 16.41 -52.46
CA GLY A 803 -33.06 16.95 -53.02
C GLY A 803 -32.19 17.76 -52.05
N THR A 804 -32.71 18.16 -50.88
CA THR A 804 -31.93 18.92 -49.86
C THR A 804 -32.12 18.41 -48.43
N LYS A 805 -33.29 17.85 -48.10
CA LYS A 805 -33.60 17.31 -46.77
C LYS A 805 -34.54 16.12 -46.86
N PHE A 806 -34.58 15.35 -45.77
CA PHE A 806 -35.57 14.32 -45.54
C PHE A 806 -36.86 14.91 -44.98
N ILE A 807 -38.00 14.45 -45.48
CA ILE A 807 -39.35 14.86 -45.07
C ILE A 807 -40.13 13.59 -44.70
N PRO A 808 -40.56 13.40 -43.44
CA PRO A 808 -41.23 12.18 -43.01
C PRO A 808 -42.68 12.11 -43.54
N ARG A 809 -42.84 11.55 -44.75
CA ARG A 809 -44.12 11.40 -45.45
C ARG A 809 -44.10 10.15 -46.37
N PRO A 810 -45.19 9.37 -46.40
CA PRO A 810 -45.35 8.25 -47.34
C PRO A 810 -45.48 8.75 -48.79
N VAL A 811 -45.36 7.82 -49.74
CA VAL A 811 -45.53 8.12 -51.18
C VAL A 811 -47.02 8.26 -51.49
N MET A 812 -47.43 9.38 -52.06
CA MET A 812 -48.83 9.68 -52.35
C MET A 812 -49.15 9.38 -53.82
N VAL A 813 -49.82 8.25 -54.08
CA VAL A 813 -50.35 7.95 -55.41
C VAL A 813 -51.59 8.80 -55.64
N ARG A 814 -51.56 9.65 -56.68
CA ARG A 814 -52.70 10.47 -57.12
C ARG A 814 -53.11 10.06 -58.53
N PRO A 815 -54.40 10.21 -58.90
CA PRO A 815 -54.83 9.71 -60.19
C PRO A 815 -54.29 10.60 -61.31
N LYS A 816 -53.71 9.97 -62.33
CA LYS A 816 -53.24 10.63 -63.54
C LYS A 816 -53.94 10.03 -64.75
N ILE A 817 -54.23 10.88 -65.74
CA ILE A 817 -54.62 10.42 -67.06
C ILE A 817 -53.49 10.65 -68.05
N LEU A 818 -53.49 9.85 -69.11
CA LEU A 818 -52.62 9.96 -70.25
C LEU A 818 -53.47 9.85 -71.49
N LEU A 819 -53.27 10.78 -72.41
CA LEU A 819 -53.97 10.78 -73.69
C LEU A 819 -53.07 10.14 -74.74
N LEU A 820 -53.67 9.38 -75.64
CA LEU A 820 -52.98 8.62 -76.68
C LEU A 820 -53.70 8.80 -78.01
N ASP A 821 -52.97 8.63 -79.10
CA ASP A 821 -53.57 8.34 -80.40
C ASP A 821 -54.52 7.12 -80.29
N LEU A 822 -55.57 7.10 -81.12
CA LEU A 822 -56.58 6.03 -81.11
C LEU A 822 -55.99 4.64 -81.39
N SER A 823 -54.90 4.59 -82.17
CA SER A 823 -54.31 3.36 -82.70
C SER A 823 -52.90 3.06 -82.18
N LYS A 824 -52.19 4.05 -81.62
CA LYS A 824 -50.77 3.92 -81.23
C LYS A 824 -50.49 4.55 -79.86
N TYR A 825 -49.44 4.06 -79.20
CA TYR A 825 -48.93 4.65 -77.95
C TYR A 825 -48.08 5.90 -78.22
N TYR A 826 -48.64 6.86 -78.95
CA TYR A 826 -48.05 8.17 -79.21
C TYR A 826 -48.90 9.26 -78.60
N LEU A 827 -48.27 10.40 -78.33
CA LEU A 827 -48.97 11.55 -77.77
C LEU A 827 -49.92 12.06 -78.88
N PRO A 828 -51.22 12.24 -78.59
CA PRO A 828 -52.22 12.47 -79.64
C PRO A 828 -52.03 13.85 -80.27
N VAL A 829 -51.88 13.84 -81.59
CA VAL A 829 -51.73 15.03 -82.42
C VAL A 829 -52.88 15.01 -83.44
N LEU A 830 -54.02 15.63 -83.13
CA LEU A 830 -55.24 15.62 -83.94
C LEU A 830 -55.19 16.54 -85.17
N VAL A 831 -55.97 16.27 -86.22
CA VAL A 831 -56.14 17.18 -87.36
C VAL A 831 -57.55 17.76 -87.26
N GLY A 832 -57.67 19.00 -86.78
CA GLY A 832 -58.92 19.59 -86.29
C GLY A 832 -59.47 18.86 -85.06
N PRO A 833 -60.77 19.04 -84.76
CA PRO A 833 -61.47 18.31 -83.71
C PRO A 833 -61.41 16.80 -83.94
N GLY A 834 -61.13 16.02 -82.90
CA GLY A 834 -60.93 14.58 -83.05
C GLY A 834 -60.97 13.81 -81.73
N PHE A 835 -60.98 12.50 -81.83
CA PHE A 835 -61.01 11.62 -80.67
C PHE A 835 -59.59 11.22 -80.23
N VAL A 836 -59.38 11.18 -78.91
CA VAL A 836 -58.18 10.61 -78.28
C VAL A 836 -58.57 9.44 -77.40
N ARG A 837 -57.67 8.45 -77.30
CA ARG A 837 -57.76 7.40 -76.29
C ARG A 837 -57.29 7.95 -74.95
N VAL A 838 -57.91 7.51 -73.86
CA VAL A 838 -57.46 7.79 -72.49
C VAL A 838 -57.03 6.51 -71.82
N LEU A 839 -55.85 6.54 -71.21
CA LEU A 839 -55.51 5.64 -70.11
C LEU A 839 -55.51 6.46 -68.82
N GLY A 840 -55.90 5.83 -67.72
CA GLY A 840 -55.87 6.48 -66.41
C GLY A 840 -55.55 5.46 -65.34
N THR A 841 -54.76 5.88 -64.35
CA THR A 841 -54.24 5.02 -63.27
C THR A 841 -54.15 5.82 -61.98
N GLY A 842 -54.14 5.13 -60.83
CA GLY A 842 -54.06 5.79 -59.52
C GLY A 842 -55.41 6.30 -59.01
N PHE A 843 -56.54 5.78 -59.51
CA PHE A 843 -57.89 6.13 -59.07
C PHE A 843 -58.38 5.28 -57.89
N ARG A 844 -59.32 5.77 -57.08
CA ARG A 844 -60.02 4.91 -56.10
C ARG A 844 -60.94 3.91 -56.83
N PRO A 845 -61.06 2.64 -56.41
CA PRO A 845 -61.96 1.69 -57.05
C PRO A 845 -63.41 2.18 -56.96
N GLY A 846 -64.18 2.01 -58.05
CA GLY A 846 -65.58 2.45 -58.10
C GLY A 846 -65.78 3.97 -58.12
N VAL A 847 -64.72 4.77 -58.32
CA VAL A 847 -64.84 6.24 -58.41
C VAL A 847 -65.83 6.66 -59.48
N SER A 848 -66.62 7.70 -59.22
CA SER A 848 -67.53 8.30 -60.20
C SER A 848 -66.93 9.58 -60.77
N PHE A 849 -66.92 9.70 -62.10
CA PHE A 849 -66.49 10.93 -62.78
C PHE A 849 -67.68 11.85 -63.02
N VAL A 850 -67.47 13.16 -62.86
CA VAL A 850 -68.51 14.18 -62.96
C VAL A 850 -68.24 15.25 -64.01
N GLY A 851 -67.02 15.32 -64.53
CA GLY A 851 -66.62 16.37 -65.46
C GLY A 851 -65.29 16.09 -66.15
N MET A 852 -64.94 16.99 -67.08
CA MET A 852 -63.57 17.16 -67.55
C MET A 852 -63.22 18.64 -67.57
N LEU A 853 -61.94 18.95 -67.51
CA LEU A 853 -61.40 20.28 -67.72
C LEU A 853 -60.38 20.26 -68.85
N VAL A 854 -60.50 21.20 -69.78
CA VAL A 854 -59.53 21.52 -70.84
C VAL A 854 -58.85 22.83 -70.42
N ASN A 855 -57.54 22.82 -70.19
CA ASN A 855 -56.78 23.96 -69.65
C ASN A 855 -57.42 24.56 -68.38
N ASN A 856 -57.97 23.70 -67.50
CA ASN A 856 -58.74 24.05 -66.29
C ASN A 856 -60.15 24.66 -66.53
N THR A 857 -60.67 24.63 -67.76
CA THR A 857 -62.02 25.11 -68.11
C THR A 857 -62.94 23.94 -68.51
N ASP A 858 -64.19 23.94 -68.08
CA ASP A 858 -65.17 22.86 -68.29
C ASP A 858 -65.90 22.90 -69.66
N ALA A 859 -65.59 23.89 -70.50
CA ALA A 859 -66.30 24.18 -71.76
C ALA A 859 -66.47 23.00 -72.75
N ALA A 860 -65.62 21.97 -72.69
CA ALA A 860 -65.73 20.76 -73.54
C ALA A 860 -66.51 19.60 -72.90
N PHE A 861 -66.98 19.73 -71.66
CA PHE A 861 -67.63 18.63 -70.93
C PHE A 861 -68.99 18.24 -71.52
N VAL A 862 -69.77 19.19 -72.03
CA VAL A 862 -71.08 18.92 -72.67
C VAL A 862 -70.94 17.99 -73.87
N LEU A 863 -69.79 18.01 -74.56
CA LEU A 863 -69.46 17.14 -75.69
C LEU A 863 -68.79 15.82 -75.25
N ASN A 864 -68.58 15.63 -73.94
CA ASN A 864 -67.89 14.49 -73.35
C ASN A 864 -68.65 13.86 -72.16
N THR A 865 -69.98 13.91 -72.16
CA THR A 865 -70.82 13.37 -71.08
C THR A 865 -70.64 11.86 -70.86
N GLN A 866 -70.09 11.11 -71.83
CA GLN A 866 -69.71 9.70 -71.65
C GLN A 866 -68.69 9.47 -70.52
N VAL A 867 -67.94 10.50 -70.12
CA VAL A 867 -67.03 10.46 -68.95
C VAL A 867 -67.79 10.10 -67.67
N GLN A 868 -69.05 10.51 -67.52
CA GLN A 868 -69.88 10.14 -66.36
C GLN A 868 -70.20 8.63 -66.28
N ARG A 869 -69.94 7.88 -67.37
CA ARG A 869 -70.06 6.42 -67.43
C ARG A 869 -68.70 5.71 -67.35
N TRP A 870 -67.70 6.41 -66.85
CA TRP A 870 -66.40 5.83 -66.51
C TRP A 870 -66.33 5.59 -65.02
N SER A 871 -65.47 4.66 -64.63
CA SER A 871 -65.11 4.41 -63.25
C SER A 871 -63.67 3.91 -63.21
N ALA A 872 -63.23 3.40 -62.06
CA ALA A 872 -61.96 2.71 -61.95
C ALA A 872 -62.14 1.31 -61.38
N ASP A 873 -61.34 0.37 -61.88
CA ASP A 873 -61.32 -1.00 -61.37
C ASP A 873 -60.63 -1.11 -60.00
N GLU A 874 -60.56 -2.34 -59.49
CA GLU A 874 -59.91 -2.67 -58.20
C GLU A 874 -58.43 -2.28 -58.14
N ARG A 875 -57.75 -2.15 -59.30
CA ARG A 875 -56.35 -1.74 -59.41
C ARG A 875 -56.20 -0.22 -59.60
N GLY A 876 -57.32 0.52 -59.63
CA GLY A 876 -57.33 1.96 -59.87
C GLY A 876 -57.11 2.35 -61.33
N VAL A 877 -57.36 1.43 -62.27
CA VAL A 877 -57.29 1.69 -63.72
C VAL A 877 -58.63 2.23 -64.22
N LEU A 878 -58.59 3.30 -65.01
CA LEU A 878 -59.75 3.89 -65.67
C LEU A 878 -60.41 2.89 -66.63
N ILE A 879 -61.70 2.62 -66.41
CA ILE A 879 -62.53 1.70 -67.20
C ILE A 879 -63.87 2.34 -67.56
N ASN A 880 -64.54 1.80 -68.57
CA ASN A 880 -65.95 2.08 -68.84
C ASN A 880 -66.85 1.18 -67.95
N THR A 881 -67.98 1.70 -67.47
CA THR A 881 -68.88 0.93 -66.59
C THR A 881 -69.71 -0.15 -67.30
N TYR A 882 -69.81 -0.13 -68.63
CA TYR A 882 -70.55 -1.17 -69.39
C TYR A 882 -69.70 -2.40 -69.72
N SER A 883 -68.45 -2.20 -70.13
CA SER A 883 -67.49 -3.28 -70.38
C SER A 883 -66.06 -2.76 -70.28
N LYS A 884 -65.16 -3.60 -69.75
CA LYS A 884 -63.72 -3.34 -69.70
C LYS A 884 -63.05 -3.33 -71.09
N ASP A 885 -63.71 -3.90 -72.10
CA ASP A 885 -63.23 -3.89 -73.50
C ASP A 885 -63.51 -2.55 -74.19
N ILE A 886 -64.39 -1.72 -73.63
CA ILE A 886 -64.67 -0.37 -74.16
C ILE A 886 -63.56 0.57 -73.67
N VAL A 887 -62.62 0.85 -74.57
CA VAL A 887 -61.52 1.78 -74.35
C VAL A 887 -62.07 3.19 -74.06
N PRO A 888 -61.73 3.81 -72.90
CA PRO A 888 -62.07 5.20 -72.62
C PRO A 888 -61.51 6.15 -73.71
N GLY A 889 -62.36 7.02 -74.24
CA GLY A 889 -61.99 8.00 -75.26
C GLY A 889 -62.71 9.33 -75.11
N LEU A 890 -62.01 10.42 -75.43
CA LEU A 890 -62.52 11.78 -75.37
C LEU A 890 -62.58 12.38 -76.75
N TYR A 891 -63.65 13.12 -77.03
CA TYR A 891 -63.68 14.05 -78.15
C TYR A 891 -63.03 15.36 -77.71
N ILE A 892 -62.02 15.82 -78.44
CA ILE A 892 -61.36 17.10 -78.20
C ILE A 892 -61.89 18.10 -79.24
N PRO A 893 -62.81 19.02 -78.87
CA PRO A 893 -63.47 19.94 -79.79
C PRO A 893 -62.62 21.16 -80.17
N ALA A 894 -61.29 21.00 -80.20
CA ALA A 894 -60.36 22.10 -80.45
C ALA A 894 -60.16 22.30 -81.97
N LEU A 895 -60.47 23.51 -82.44
CA LEU A 895 -60.23 23.95 -83.81
C LEU A 895 -58.88 24.66 -83.97
N GLU A 896 -58.38 25.27 -82.90
CA GLU A 896 -57.12 26.03 -82.91
C GLU A 896 -55.89 25.11 -82.71
N PRO A 897 -54.82 25.29 -83.51
CA PRO A 897 -53.56 24.58 -83.30
C PRO A 897 -52.89 24.99 -81.98
N GLY A 898 -52.94 24.12 -80.98
CA GLY A 898 -52.35 24.37 -79.66
C GLY A 898 -52.11 23.09 -78.88
N ALA A 899 -51.47 23.22 -77.72
CA ALA A 899 -51.33 22.16 -76.71
C ALA A 899 -52.39 22.35 -75.63
N TYR A 900 -53.11 21.29 -75.28
CA TYR A 900 -54.19 21.33 -74.28
C TYR A 900 -53.92 20.29 -73.18
N GLU A 901 -53.95 20.75 -71.92
CA GLU A 901 -53.99 19.91 -70.74
C GLU A 901 -55.42 19.47 -70.46
N ILE A 902 -55.65 18.17 -70.37
CA ILE A 902 -56.95 17.60 -69.99
C ILE A 902 -56.86 17.01 -68.59
N LYS A 903 -57.83 17.32 -67.74
CA LYS A 903 -58.04 16.68 -66.43
C LYS A 903 -59.43 16.08 -66.38
N LEU A 904 -59.61 14.96 -65.70
CA LEU A 904 -60.95 14.47 -65.35
C LEU A 904 -61.33 14.98 -63.96
N LEU A 905 -62.61 15.30 -63.76
CA LEU A 905 -63.18 15.60 -62.45
C LEU A 905 -63.88 14.36 -61.90
N TYR A 906 -63.57 14.00 -60.66
CA TYR A 906 -64.02 12.78 -60.02
C TYR A 906 -64.43 13.03 -58.57
N VAL A 907 -65.41 12.27 -58.07
CA VAL A 907 -65.96 12.45 -56.72
C VAL A 907 -65.31 11.50 -55.73
N VAL A 908 -64.90 12.04 -54.58
CA VAL A 908 -64.39 11.30 -53.43
C VAL A 908 -65.21 11.69 -52.20
N GLY A 909 -66.14 10.84 -51.79
CA GLY A 909 -67.13 11.20 -50.76
C GLY A 909 -68.01 12.35 -51.26
N ASN A 910 -67.89 13.51 -50.61
CA ASN A 910 -68.60 14.74 -51.02
C ASN A 910 -67.70 15.75 -51.76
N GLU A 911 -66.40 15.46 -51.96
CA GLU A 911 -65.46 16.37 -52.63
C GLU A 911 -65.30 16.04 -54.12
N VAL A 912 -65.34 17.06 -54.98
CA VAL A 912 -64.92 16.94 -56.38
C VAL A 912 -63.41 17.21 -56.47
N LYS A 913 -62.65 16.27 -57.03
CA LYS A 913 -61.20 16.35 -57.23
C LYS A 913 -60.86 16.28 -58.72
N SER A 914 -59.70 16.80 -59.09
CA SER A 914 -59.18 16.76 -60.46
C SER A 914 -57.97 15.83 -60.57
N THR A 915 -57.86 15.09 -61.66
CA THR A 915 -56.66 14.28 -61.96
C THR A 915 -55.42 15.16 -62.19
N LEU A 916 -54.24 14.56 -62.08
CA LEU A 916 -53.07 15.07 -62.78
C LEU A 916 -53.36 15.07 -64.31
N PRO A 917 -52.89 16.09 -65.05
CA PRO A 917 -53.28 16.29 -66.44
C PRO A 917 -52.63 15.29 -67.41
N GLY A 918 -53.29 15.08 -68.55
CA GLY A 918 -52.73 14.45 -69.75
C GLY A 918 -52.80 15.40 -70.96
N SER A 919 -51.87 15.28 -71.92
CA SER A 919 -51.67 16.29 -72.99
C SER A 919 -52.14 15.90 -74.40
N VAL A 920 -52.69 16.84 -75.19
CA VAL A 920 -53.11 16.66 -76.61
C VAL A 920 -52.79 17.90 -77.48
N PHE A 921 -52.56 17.72 -78.80
CA PHE A 921 -52.17 18.79 -79.76
C PHE A 921 -52.98 18.74 -81.10
N VAL A 922 -53.08 19.83 -81.91
CA VAL A 922 -54.01 19.94 -83.10
C VAL A 922 -53.40 20.63 -84.38
N ILE A 923 -53.78 20.27 -85.66
CA ILE A 923 -53.41 20.92 -87.01
C ILE A 923 -54.44 20.74 -88.20
N ASN A 924 -54.11 20.99 -89.51
CA ASN A 924 -54.98 20.85 -90.74
C ASN A 924 -54.23 20.44 -92.10
N ASN A 925 -54.87 19.91 -93.21
CA ASN A 925 -54.17 19.49 -94.52
C ASN A 925 -55.00 19.31 -95.87
N LEU A 926 -54.37 19.22 -97.08
CA LEU A 926 -54.95 19.03 -98.46
C LEU A 926 -54.03 18.34 -99.58
N SER A 927 -54.63 17.57 -100.53
CA SER A 927 -54.30 17.21 -101.97
C SER A 927 -53.16 16.27 -102.53
N THR A 928 -53.57 15.13 -103.14
CA THR A 928 -53.32 14.48 -104.50
C THR A 928 -51.97 13.98 -105.13
N VAL A 929 -51.92 12.65 -105.38
CA VAL A 929 -51.63 11.80 -106.61
C VAL A 929 -50.52 12.11 -107.66
N ALA A 930 -49.79 11.04 -108.11
CA ALA A 930 -48.97 10.95 -109.34
C ALA A 930 -49.31 9.68 -110.19
N THR A 931 -48.82 9.58 -111.44
CA THR A 931 -49.48 8.82 -112.54
C THR A 931 -48.79 7.54 -113.06
N LYS A 932 -49.55 6.75 -113.83
CA LYS A 932 -49.22 5.39 -114.34
C LYS A 932 -47.88 5.25 -115.10
N SER A 933 -47.35 6.30 -115.73
CA SER A 933 -46.05 6.25 -116.43
C SER A 933 -44.88 5.89 -115.51
N ASP A 934 -44.94 6.35 -114.26
CA ASP A 934 -43.84 6.21 -113.29
C ASP A 934 -43.69 4.73 -112.84
N ILE A 935 -44.78 3.96 -112.94
CA ILE A 935 -44.84 2.54 -112.57
C ILE A 935 -44.17 1.65 -113.63
N GLU A 936 -44.27 2.00 -114.92
CA GLU A 936 -43.68 1.19 -116.00
C GLU A 936 -42.16 1.37 -116.10
N ALA A 937 -41.65 2.57 -115.80
CA ALA A 937 -40.20 2.81 -115.67
C ALA A 937 -39.59 2.01 -114.50
N LEU A 938 -40.30 1.90 -113.38
CA LEU A 938 -39.85 1.15 -112.19
C LEU A 938 -39.74 -0.36 -112.47
N ARG A 939 -40.68 -0.92 -113.26
CA ARG A 939 -40.78 -2.36 -113.55
C ARG A 939 -39.52 -2.92 -114.23
N SER A 940 -38.94 -2.21 -115.19
CA SER A 940 -37.75 -2.66 -115.92
C SER A 940 -36.48 -2.60 -115.05
N ALA A 941 -36.38 -1.64 -114.13
CA ALA A 941 -35.26 -1.56 -113.18
C ALA A 941 -35.28 -2.67 -112.11
N ILE A 942 -36.48 -3.18 -111.77
CA ILE A 942 -36.65 -4.26 -110.79
C ILE A 942 -36.17 -5.61 -111.35
N LEU A 943 -36.48 -5.93 -112.61
CA LEU A 943 -36.12 -7.23 -113.22
C LEU A 943 -34.60 -7.43 -113.28
N SER A 944 -33.83 -6.41 -113.69
CA SER A 944 -32.36 -6.48 -113.71
C SER A 944 -31.72 -6.66 -112.32
N ARG A 945 -32.34 -6.14 -111.26
CA ARG A 945 -31.88 -6.35 -109.87
C ARG A 945 -32.22 -7.75 -109.34
N LEU A 946 -33.26 -8.38 -109.87
CA LEU A 946 -33.71 -9.70 -109.44
C LEU A 946 -32.71 -10.79 -109.83
N ASP A 947 -32.19 -10.75 -111.06
CA ASP A 947 -31.16 -11.71 -111.53
C ASP A 947 -29.84 -11.57 -110.75
N ALA A 948 -29.41 -10.34 -110.45
CA ALA A 948 -28.23 -10.09 -109.62
C ALA A 948 -28.40 -10.58 -108.17
N MET A 949 -29.61 -10.47 -107.61
CA MET A 949 -29.92 -11.05 -106.30
C MET A 949 -29.92 -12.59 -106.32
N ALA A 950 -30.38 -13.23 -107.39
CA ALA A 950 -30.40 -14.69 -107.49
C ALA A 950 -28.99 -15.29 -107.39
N SER A 951 -27.99 -14.72 -108.08
CA SER A 951 -26.60 -15.18 -107.98
C SER A 951 -25.98 -14.93 -106.59
N ALA A 952 -26.34 -13.82 -105.92
CA ALA A 952 -25.87 -13.52 -104.57
C ALA A 952 -26.47 -14.47 -103.51
N VAL A 953 -27.73 -14.89 -103.69
CA VAL A 953 -28.42 -15.82 -102.79
C VAL A 953 -27.81 -17.22 -102.84
N GLU A 954 -27.44 -17.72 -104.03
CA GLU A 954 -26.80 -19.05 -104.15
C GLU A 954 -25.39 -19.08 -103.53
N ALA A 955 -24.63 -17.97 -103.62
CA ALA A 955 -23.36 -17.82 -102.92
C ALA A 955 -23.53 -17.78 -101.39
N ALA A 956 -24.53 -17.03 -100.89
CA ALA A 956 -24.84 -16.97 -99.47
C ALA A 956 -25.33 -18.32 -98.91
N ARG A 957 -26.10 -19.09 -99.69
CA ARG A 957 -26.54 -20.45 -99.36
C ARG A 957 -25.35 -21.41 -99.17
N ASN A 958 -24.37 -21.36 -100.07
CA ASN A 958 -23.18 -22.23 -99.96
C ASN A 958 -22.30 -21.85 -98.75
N ALA A 959 -22.20 -20.56 -98.41
CA ALA A 959 -21.54 -20.12 -97.18
C ALA A 959 -22.29 -20.56 -95.90
N ALA A 960 -23.63 -20.54 -95.94
CA ALA A 960 -24.46 -21.00 -94.82
C ALA A 960 -24.32 -22.51 -94.54
N VAL A 961 -24.20 -23.34 -95.59
CA VAL A 961 -23.95 -24.78 -95.44
C VAL A 961 -22.58 -25.03 -94.77
N GLY A 962 -21.52 -24.32 -95.18
CA GLY A 962 -20.21 -24.43 -94.51
C GLY A 962 -20.23 -23.98 -93.04
N ALA A 963 -21.01 -22.94 -92.70
CA ALA A 963 -21.22 -22.53 -91.32
C ALA A 963 -22.01 -23.58 -90.50
N GLN A 964 -22.91 -24.33 -91.15
CA GLN A 964 -23.70 -25.39 -90.53
C GLN A 964 -22.86 -26.65 -90.23
N GLU A 965 -21.90 -27.00 -91.09
CA GLU A 965 -20.94 -28.08 -90.85
C GLU A 965 -19.94 -27.71 -89.73
N ALA A 966 -19.49 -26.45 -89.67
CA ALA A 966 -18.65 -25.95 -88.58
C ALA A 966 -19.33 -25.93 -87.20
N LEU A 967 -20.66 -26.00 -87.14
CA LEU A 967 -21.43 -26.01 -85.90
C LEU A 967 -21.43 -27.38 -85.19
N ALA A 968 -21.15 -28.47 -85.93
CA ALA A 968 -21.14 -29.84 -85.40
C ALA A 968 -20.13 -30.07 -84.25
N PRO A 969 -18.83 -29.74 -84.37
CA PRO A 969 -17.88 -29.89 -83.27
C PRO A 969 -18.23 -29.01 -82.05
N LEU A 970 -18.81 -27.82 -82.26
CA LEU A 970 -19.24 -26.95 -81.18
C LEU A 970 -20.44 -27.53 -80.42
N ARG A 971 -21.37 -28.18 -81.12
CA ARG A 971 -22.49 -28.92 -80.52
C ARG A 971 -22.00 -30.11 -79.71
N THR A 972 -21.07 -30.92 -80.23
CA THR A 972 -20.48 -32.05 -79.48
C THR A 972 -19.69 -31.57 -78.26
N ALA A 973 -18.97 -30.46 -78.36
CA ALA A 973 -18.28 -29.85 -77.22
C ALA A 973 -19.27 -29.34 -76.15
N LEU A 974 -20.39 -28.76 -76.56
CA LEU A 974 -21.46 -28.32 -75.64
C LEU A 974 -22.18 -29.49 -74.99
N GLU A 975 -22.52 -30.55 -75.73
CA GLU A 975 -23.12 -31.78 -75.21
C GLU A 975 -22.17 -32.47 -74.20
N ASN A 976 -20.87 -32.53 -74.49
CA ASN A 976 -19.86 -33.03 -73.55
C ASN A 976 -19.74 -32.14 -72.30
N LEU A 977 -19.71 -30.81 -72.44
CA LEU A 977 -19.66 -29.90 -71.30
C LEU A 977 -20.91 -29.99 -70.42
N ILE A 978 -22.10 -30.12 -71.03
CA ILE A 978 -23.37 -30.35 -70.33
C ILE A 978 -23.34 -31.69 -69.60
N ASN A 979 -22.88 -32.77 -70.23
CA ASN A 979 -22.80 -34.09 -69.60
C ASN A 979 -21.78 -34.13 -68.44
N THR A 980 -20.61 -33.47 -68.60
CA THR A 980 -19.63 -33.32 -67.51
C THR A 980 -20.22 -32.49 -66.37
N ARG A 981 -20.81 -31.32 -66.64
CA ARG A 981 -21.46 -30.47 -65.62
C ARG A 981 -22.63 -31.15 -64.94
N ALA A 982 -23.44 -31.93 -65.67
CA ALA A 982 -24.54 -32.71 -65.11
C ALA A 982 -24.02 -33.84 -64.21
N THR A 983 -22.88 -34.46 -64.56
CA THR A 983 -22.23 -35.48 -63.73
C THR A 983 -21.62 -34.87 -62.47
N GLU A 984 -20.85 -33.77 -62.58
CA GLU A 984 -20.32 -33.01 -61.44
C GLU A 984 -21.44 -32.54 -60.51
N LEU A 985 -22.50 -31.95 -61.08
CA LEU A 985 -23.67 -31.48 -60.33
C LEU A 985 -24.40 -32.66 -59.67
N LYS A 986 -24.50 -33.81 -60.34
CA LYS A 986 -25.06 -35.02 -59.73
C LYS A 986 -24.18 -35.55 -58.59
N THR A 987 -22.85 -35.59 -58.74
CA THR A 987 -21.94 -35.99 -57.64
C THR A 987 -22.01 -35.01 -56.47
N ALA A 988 -22.14 -33.70 -56.74
CA ALA A 988 -22.36 -32.68 -55.72
C ALA A 988 -23.73 -32.83 -55.03
N ILE A 989 -24.81 -33.09 -55.79
CA ILE A 989 -26.15 -33.37 -55.25
C ILE A 989 -26.17 -34.66 -54.44
N ASP A 990 -25.51 -35.73 -54.89
CA ASP A 990 -25.44 -37.00 -54.16
C ASP A 990 -24.61 -36.85 -52.87
N SER A 991 -23.57 -36.01 -52.88
CA SER A 991 -22.78 -35.65 -51.69
C SER A 991 -23.57 -34.78 -50.72
N LEU A 992 -24.30 -33.77 -51.24
CA LEU A 992 -25.19 -32.92 -50.46
C LEU A 992 -26.37 -33.71 -49.89
N SER A 993 -26.90 -34.68 -50.63
CA SER A 993 -27.96 -35.58 -50.19
C SER A 993 -27.49 -36.51 -49.07
N LYS A 994 -26.25 -37.04 -49.15
CA LYS A 994 -25.61 -37.75 -48.04
C LYS A 994 -25.41 -36.86 -46.81
N PHE A 995 -24.95 -35.63 -46.98
CA PHE A 995 -24.79 -34.65 -45.89
C PHE A 995 -26.13 -34.26 -45.24
N VAL A 996 -27.17 -34.03 -46.05
CA VAL A 996 -28.54 -33.78 -45.57
C VAL A 996 -29.10 -35.00 -44.85
N SER A 997 -28.86 -36.21 -45.35
CA SER A 997 -29.29 -37.46 -44.71
C SER A 997 -28.61 -37.67 -43.34
N ALA A 998 -27.30 -37.40 -43.25
CA ALA A 998 -26.57 -37.42 -41.99
C ALA A 998 -27.07 -36.35 -41.00
N ASN A 999 -27.39 -35.15 -41.48
CA ASN A 999 -27.99 -34.10 -40.65
C ASN A 999 -29.46 -34.37 -40.27
N MET A 1000 -30.20 -35.16 -41.07
CA MET A 1000 -31.53 -35.66 -40.70
C MET A 1000 -31.45 -36.79 -39.66
N ALA A 1001 -30.40 -37.61 -39.67
CA ALA A 1001 -30.09 -38.52 -38.57
C ALA A 1001 -29.77 -37.74 -37.28
N ASN A 1002 -28.84 -36.77 -37.34
CA ASN A 1002 -28.56 -35.86 -36.21
C ASN A 1002 -29.81 -35.12 -35.71
N LYS A 1003 -30.73 -34.70 -36.59
CA LYS A 1003 -32.03 -34.10 -36.19
C LYS A 1003 -32.92 -35.11 -35.43
N THR A 1004 -32.85 -36.39 -35.79
CA THR A 1004 -33.59 -37.47 -35.13
C THR A 1004 -32.94 -37.83 -33.78
N ASP A 1005 -31.63 -37.81 -33.69
CA ASP A 1005 -30.88 -38.01 -32.44
C ASP A 1005 -31.06 -36.81 -31.50
N ILE A 1006 -31.04 -35.58 -32.00
CA ILE A 1006 -31.38 -34.37 -31.23
C ILE A 1006 -32.84 -34.42 -30.77
N LYS A 1007 -33.77 -34.88 -31.60
CA LYS A 1007 -35.18 -35.08 -31.19
C LYS A 1007 -35.31 -36.16 -30.12
N THR A 1008 -34.56 -37.25 -30.24
CA THR A 1008 -34.53 -38.34 -29.27
C THR A 1008 -33.93 -37.86 -27.95
N LEU A 1009 -32.78 -37.17 -27.98
CA LEU A 1009 -32.14 -36.54 -26.83
C LEU A 1009 -33.05 -35.48 -26.20
N THR A 1010 -33.76 -34.67 -26.99
CA THR A 1010 -34.76 -33.72 -26.49
C THR A 1010 -35.92 -34.43 -25.81
N THR A 1011 -36.37 -35.57 -26.34
CA THR A 1011 -37.44 -36.39 -25.75
C THR A 1011 -36.97 -37.05 -24.44
N SER A 1012 -35.79 -37.67 -24.43
CA SER A 1012 -35.14 -38.23 -23.24
C SER A 1012 -34.87 -37.16 -22.19
N MET A 1013 -34.43 -35.97 -22.58
CA MET A 1013 -34.19 -34.84 -21.67
C MET A 1013 -35.49 -34.24 -21.16
N THR A 1014 -36.57 -34.22 -21.96
CA THR A 1014 -37.92 -33.83 -21.51
C THR A 1014 -38.46 -34.85 -20.51
N THR A 1015 -38.28 -36.15 -20.77
CA THR A 1015 -38.64 -37.23 -19.84
C THR A 1015 -37.80 -37.17 -18.55
N ALA A 1016 -36.50 -36.87 -18.66
CA ALA A 1016 -35.62 -36.68 -17.50
C ALA A 1016 -36.00 -35.41 -16.71
N ILE A 1017 -36.35 -34.31 -17.38
CA ILE A 1017 -36.87 -33.10 -16.73
C ILE A 1017 -38.22 -33.38 -16.08
N ALA A 1018 -39.11 -34.18 -16.69
CA ALA A 1018 -40.38 -34.59 -16.08
C ALA A 1018 -40.17 -35.52 -14.87
N ALA A 1019 -39.18 -36.43 -14.93
CA ALA A 1019 -38.79 -37.29 -13.82
C ALA A 1019 -38.13 -36.49 -12.69
N VAL A 1020 -37.26 -35.51 -13.00
CA VAL A 1020 -36.68 -34.58 -12.03
C VAL A 1020 -37.74 -33.66 -11.45
N THR A 1021 -38.71 -33.19 -12.23
CA THR A 1021 -39.83 -32.37 -11.74
C THR A 1021 -40.72 -33.20 -10.80
N SER A 1022 -40.97 -34.47 -11.14
CA SER A 1022 -41.69 -35.41 -10.28
C SER A 1022 -40.89 -35.73 -9.01
N ALA A 1023 -39.57 -35.89 -9.10
CA ALA A 1023 -38.69 -36.09 -7.96
C ALA A 1023 -38.61 -34.83 -7.07
N VAL A 1024 -38.58 -33.64 -7.64
CA VAL A 1024 -38.64 -32.35 -6.93
C VAL A 1024 -40.00 -32.17 -6.26
N ASN A 1025 -41.10 -32.53 -6.91
CA ASN A 1025 -42.43 -32.54 -6.30
C ASN A 1025 -42.54 -33.57 -5.16
N ASN A 1026 -41.98 -34.77 -5.35
CA ASN A 1026 -41.90 -35.78 -4.30
C ASN A 1026 -40.98 -35.35 -3.15
N VAL A 1027 -39.90 -34.60 -3.42
CA VAL A 1027 -39.06 -33.96 -2.40
C VAL A 1027 -39.80 -32.80 -1.73
N ALA A 1028 -40.62 -32.02 -2.44
CA ALA A 1028 -41.44 -30.97 -1.84
C ALA A 1028 -42.52 -31.55 -0.93
N VAL A 1029 -43.16 -32.67 -1.32
CA VAL A 1029 -44.04 -33.46 -0.47
C VAL A 1029 -43.27 -34.04 0.72
N ALA A 1030 -42.13 -34.71 0.51
CA ALA A 1030 -41.31 -35.26 1.59
C ALA A 1030 -40.73 -34.18 2.52
N VAL A 1031 -40.49 -32.96 2.05
CA VAL A 1031 -40.11 -31.79 2.87
C VAL A 1031 -41.31 -31.25 3.63
N SER A 1032 -42.52 -31.28 3.06
CA SER A 1032 -43.77 -30.97 3.76
C SER A 1032 -44.09 -32.00 4.84
N ASP A 1033 -43.85 -33.28 4.55
CA ASP A 1033 -44.02 -34.41 5.48
C ASP A 1033 -42.92 -34.41 6.55
N LEU A 1034 -41.67 -34.04 6.22
CA LEU A 1034 -40.65 -33.73 7.21
C LEU A 1034 -41.05 -32.53 8.08
N ARG A 1035 -41.78 -31.55 7.53
CA ARG A 1035 -42.29 -30.39 8.29
C ARG A 1035 -43.36 -30.81 9.30
N THR A 1036 -44.23 -31.75 8.96
CA THR A 1036 -45.24 -32.30 9.88
C THR A 1036 -44.66 -33.33 10.86
N VAL A 1037 -43.64 -34.11 10.46
CA VAL A 1037 -42.87 -34.98 11.37
C VAL A 1037 -42.04 -34.16 12.37
N VAL A 1038 -41.40 -33.06 11.96
CA VAL A 1038 -40.71 -32.13 12.88
C VAL A 1038 -41.69 -31.49 13.88
N ALA A 1039 -42.95 -31.27 13.48
CA ALA A 1039 -43.98 -30.77 14.39
C ALA A 1039 -44.54 -31.82 15.37
N THR A 1040 -44.31 -33.12 15.15
CA THR A 1040 -44.98 -34.21 15.91
C THR A 1040 -44.03 -35.23 16.54
N LYS A 1041 -42.74 -35.24 16.19
CA LYS A 1041 -41.76 -36.17 16.78
C LYS A 1041 -41.47 -35.79 18.23
N SER A 1042 -41.67 -36.75 19.14
CA SER A 1042 -41.34 -36.63 20.58
C SER A 1042 -39.96 -36.05 20.84
N ASP A 1043 -38.99 -36.41 19.99
CA ASP A 1043 -37.60 -35.98 20.11
C ASP A 1043 -37.42 -34.47 19.84
N VAL A 1044 -38.28 -33.87 19.01
CA VAL A 1044 -38.26 -32.41 18.75
C VAL A 1044 -38.96 -31.66 19.88
N GLN A 1045 -40.02 -32.22 20.48
CA GLN A 1045 -40.60 -31.65 21.70
C GLN A 1045 -39.65 -31.79 22.89
N ALA A 1046 -38.95 -32.93 23.01
CA ALA A 1046 -37.90 -33.14 24.00
C ALA A 1046 -36.70 -32.22 23.76
N LEU A 1047 -36.29 -32.00 22.50
CA LEU A 1047 -35.23 -31.05 22.16
C LEU A 1047 -35.66 -29.59 22.40
N SER A 1048 -36.92 -29.25 22.17
CA SER A 1048 -37.49 -27.93 22.50
C SER A 1048 -37.52 -27.70 24.01
N GLU A 1049 -37.88 -28.71 24.80
CA GLU A 1049 -37.81 -28.67 26.27
C GLU A 1049 -36.36 -28.69 26.78
N VAL A 1050 -35.44 -29.37 26.10
CA VAL A 1050 -33.99 -29.30 26.37
C VAL A 1050 -33.45 -27.91 26.03
N LEU A 1051 -33.88 -27.28 24.93
CA LEU A 1051 -33.51 -25.91 24.57
C LEU A 1051 -34.09 -24.90 25.56
N ARG A 1052 -35.36 -25.05 25.98
CA ARG A 1052 -35.95 -24.24 27.05
C ARG A 1052 -35.22 -24.42 28.38
N LYS A 1053 -34.82 -25.65 28.70
CA LYS A 1053 -33.93 -25.93 29.85
C LYS A 1053 -32.54 -25.36 29.65
N LEU A 1054 -32.00 -25.31 28.43
CA LEU A 1054 -30.71 -24.70 28.11
C LEU A 1054 -30.77 -23.17 28.23
N ASP A 1055 -31.91 -22.57 27.90
CA ASP A 1055 -32.18 -21.13 28.02
C ASP A 1055 -32.35 -20.72 29.50
N VAL A 1056 -33.09 -21.52 30.28
CA VAL A 1056 -33.12 -21.42 31.75
C VAL A 1056 -31.74 -21.66 32.34
N LEU A 1057 -31.01 -22.69 31.91
CA LEU A 1057 -29.64 -22.96 32.36
C LEU A 1057 -28.67 -21.86 31.93
N SER A 1058 -28.92 -21.16 30.82
CA SER A 1058 -28.14 -19.99 30.39
C SER A 1058 -28.46 -18.78 31.25
N SER A 1059 -29.72 -18.59 31.67
CA SER A 1059 -30.11 -17.57 32.64
C SER A 1059 -29.56 -17.86 34.04
N ASP A 1060 -29.60 -19.13 34.48
CA ASP A 1060 -29.01 -19.59 35.74
C ASP A 1060 -27.49 -19.54 35.68
N LEU A 1061 -26.87 -19.78 34.51
CA LEU A 1061 -25.45 -19.59 34.28
C LEU A 1061 -25.07 -18.11 34.24
N ASP A 1062 -25.90 -17.22 33.69
CA ASP A 1062 -25.72 -15.78 33.77
C ASP A 1062 -25.86 -15.27 35.20
N GLU A 1063 -26.80 -15.80 35.99
CA GLU A 1063 -26.93 -15.46 37.41
C GLU A 1063 -25.80 -16.09 38.24
N ALA A 1064 -25.32 -17.28 37.89
CA ALA A 1064 -24.12 -17.88 38.45
C ALA A 1064 -22.85 -17.12 38.00
N ILE A 1065 -22.82 -16.52 36.82
CA ILE A 1065 -21.74 -15.65 36.34
C ILE A 1065 -21.79 -14.32 37.09
N LYS A 1066 -22.96 -13.71 37.32
CA LYS A 1066 -23.10 -12.54 38.22
C LYS A 1066 -22.69 -12.90 39.64
N THR A 1067 -23.06 -14.07 40.13
CA THR A 1067 -22.67 -14.57 41.45
C THR A 1067 -21.16 -14.86 41.51
N LEU A 1068 -20.55 -15.38 40.44
CA LEU A 1068 -19.11 -15.57 40.30
C LEU A 1068 -18.36 -14.26 40.09
N GLN A 1069 -18.97 -13.24 39.49
CA GLN A 1069 -18.42 -11.88 39.38
C GLN A 1069 -18.52 -11.14 40.72
N ALA A 1070 -19.58 -11.36 41.49
CA ALA A 1070 -19.72 -10.92 42.87
C ALA A 1070 -18.73 -11.66 43.78
N LEU A 1071 -18.57 -12.98 43.62
CA LEU A 1071 -17.53 -13.76 44.29
C LEU A 1071 -16.13 -13.36 43.81
N GLN A 1072 -15.93 -12.98 42.55
CA GLN A 1072 -14.66 -12.49 42.03
C GLN A 1072 -14.37 -11.09 42.59
N THR A 1073 -15.41 -10.28 42.84
CA THR A 1073 -15.29 -8.98 43.51
C THR A 1073 -14.97 -9.16 44.99
N ALA A 1074 -15.63 -10.10 45.67
CA ALA A 1074 -15.31 -10.50 47.04
C ALA A 1074 -13.93 -11.18 47.16
N LEU A 1075 -13.52 -11.96 46.15
CA LEU A 1075 -12.19 -12.58 46.04
C LEU A 1075 -11.14 -11.52 45.71
N ASN A 1076 -11.47 -10.48 44.95
CA ASN A 1076 -10.61 -9.32 44.73
C ASN A 1076 -10.50 -8.46 46.01
N ALA A 1077 -11.55 -8.39 46.83
CA ALA A 1077 -11.48 -7.81 48.17
C ALA A 1077 -10.67 -8.68 49.15
N LEU A 1078 -10.76 -10.01 49.05
CA LEU A 1078 -9.89 -10.96 49.76
C LEU A 1078 -8.44 -10.94 49.25
N LYS A 1079 -8.22 -10.63 47.97
CA LYS A 1079 -6.90 -10.32 47.41
C LYS A 1079 -6.43 -8.90 47.73
N ALA A 1080 -7.32 -7.98 48.10
CA ALA A 1080 -6.96 -6.71 48.71
C ALA A 1080 -6.68 -6.86 50.22
N LEU A 1081 -7.17 -7.94 50.83
CA LEU A 1081 -6.66 -8.47 52.10
C LEU A 1081 -5.31 -9.19 51.94
N GLU A 1082 -4.82 -9.49 50.73
CA GLU A 1082 -3.50 -10.09 50.51
C GLU A 1082 -2.33 -9.12 50.78
N PRO A 1083 -2.34 -7.84 50.35
CA PRO A 1083 -1.39 -6.85 50.85
C PRO A 1083 -1.66 -6.51 52.32
N ALA A 1084 -2.91 -6.48 52.82
CA ALA A 1084 -3.15 -6.25 54.25
C ALA A 1084 -2.63 -7.40 55.14
N LEU A 1085 -2.75 -8.65 54.69
CA LEU A 1085 -2.17 -9.84 55.32
C LEU A 1085 -0.66 -9.90 55.07
N GLY A 1086 -0.17 -9.37 53.96
CA GLY A 1086 1.24 -9.13 53.67
C GLY A 1086 1.84 -8.10 54.61
N ASP A 1087 1.15 -7.01 54.89
CA ASP A 1087 1.52 -5.95 55.82
C ASP A 1087 1.40 -6.41 57.26
N VAL A 1088 0.39 -7.23 57.61
CA VAL A 1088 0.32 -7.92 58.91
C VAL A 1088 1.41 -8.97 59.02
N LYS A 1089 1.75 -9.71 57.97
CA LYS A 1089 2.85 -10.70 57.96
C LYS A 1089 4.21 -10.02 58.02
N ASN A 1090 4.37 -8.87 57.38
CA ASN A 1090 5.55 -8.03 57.45
C ASN A 1090 5.63 -7.41 58.85
N ALA A 1091 4.57 -6.80 59.37
CA ALA A 1091 4.53 -6.31 60.75
C ALA A 1091 4.76 -7.43 61.79
N VAL A 1092 4.28 -8.65 61.57
CA VAL A 1092 4.56 -9.82 62.42
C VAL A 1092 5.99 -10.31 62.22
N ASN A 1093 6.56 -10.25 61.02
CA ASN A 1093 7.97 -10.54 60.77
C ASN A 1093 8.89 -9.44 61.32
N ASP A 1094 8.48 -8.18 61.33
CA ASP A 1094 9.19 -7.03 61.86
C ASP A 1094 9.10 -7.01 63.37
N VAL A 1095 7.94 -7.36 63.95
CA VAL A 1095 7.79 -7.66 65.38
C VAL A 1095 8.60 -8.90 65.74
N LYS A 1096 8.59 -9.96 64.93
CA LYS A 1096 9.42 -11.16 65.17
C LYS A 1096 10.91 -10.81 65.08
N SER A 1097 11.36 -10.05 64.10
CA SER A 1097 12.75 -9.61 63.97
C SER A 1097 13.12 -8.59 65.03
N SER A 1098 12.18 -7.77 65.50
CA SER A 1098 12.36 -6.88 66.66
C SER A 1098 12.39 -7.67 67.96
N VAL A 1099 11.68 -8.80 68.07
CA VAL A 1099 11.71 -9.72 69.21
C VAL A 1099 12.96 -10.60 69.16
N GLU A 1100 13.41 -11.06 68.00
CA GLU A 1100 14.67 -11.79 67.81
C GLU A 1100 15.87 -10.85 68.01
N SER A 1101 15.76 -9.59 67.57
CA SER A 1101 16.73 -8.53 67.87
C SER A 1101 16.69 -8.12 69.33
N ALA A 1102 15.52 -8.03 69.97
CA ALA A 1102 15.40 -7.77 71.41
C ALA A 1102 15.85 -8.96 72.25
N LEU A 1103 15.65 -10.21 71.81
CA LEU A 1103 16.20 -11.42 72.44
C LEU A 1103 17.71 -11.52 72.22
N GLY A 1104 18.20 -11.09 71.06
CA GLY A 1104 19.63 -10.96 70.76
C GLY A 1104 20.29 -9.88 71.61
N ALA A 1105 19.67 -8.70 71.72
CA ALA A 1105 20.08 -7.60 72.58
C ALA A 1105 19.95 -7.95 74.06
N LEU A 1106 18.93 -8.72 74.47
CA LEU A 1106 18.78 -9.24 75.84
C LEU A 1106 19.81 -10.33 76.13
N SER A 1107 20.20 -11.12 75.13
CA SER A 1107 21.27 -12.13 75.25
C SER A 1107 22.65 -11.48 75.28
N GLN A 1108 22.88 -10.43 74.48
CA GLN A 1108 24.05 -9.57 74.57
C GLN A 1108 24.10 -8.86 75.92
N ALA A 1109 23.04 -8.16 76.33
CA ALA A 1109 22.95 -7.52 77.63
C ALA A 1109 23.12 -8.53 78.77
N ARG A 1110 22.61 -9.76 78.66
CA ARG A 1110 22.88 -10.83 79.63
C ARG A 1110 24.35 -11.27 79.62
N SER A 1111 24.98 -11.39 78.45
CA SER A 1111 26.42 -11.69 78.33
C SER A 1111 27.30 -10.53 78.82
N GLU A 1112 26.87 -9.29 78.64
CA GLU A 1112 27.50 -8.07 79.16
C GLU A 1112 27.29 -7.93 80.66
N ILE A 1113 26.13 -8.33 81.19
CA ILE A 1113 25.87 -8.43 82.64
C ILE A 1113 26.71 -9.53 83.27
N GLU A 1114 26.84 -10.72 82.67
CA GLU A 1114 27.72 -11.76 83.19
C GLU A 1114 29.20 -11.39 83.01
N LYS A 1115 29.57 -10.66 81.95
CA LYS A 1115 30.91 -10.07 81.82
C LYS A 1115 31.14 -9.00 82.88
N LEU A 1116 30.23 -8.06 83.08
CA LEU A 1116 30.28 -7.06 84.15
C LEU A 1116 30.31 -7.71 85.53
N ARG A 1117 29.63 -8.86 85.73
CA ARG A 1117 29.69 -9.63 86.97
C ARG A 1117 31.07 -10.30 87.15
N THR A 1118 31.67 -10.76 86.06
CA THR A 1118 33.06 -11.27 86.05
C THR A 1118 34.04 -10.14 86.32
N ASP A 1119 33.89 -8.99 85.67
CA ASP A 1119 34.73 -7.79 85.83
C ASP A 1119 34.56 -7.19 87.23
N VAL A 1120 33.35 -7.19 87.82
CA VAL A 1120 33.09 -6.81 89.22
C VAL A 1120 33.65 -7.84 90.19
N SER A 1121 33.66 -9.12 89.85
CA SER A 1121 34.34 -10.16 90.65
C SER A 1121 35.87 -10.03 90.56
N GLY A 1122 36.40 -9.63 89.40
CA GLY A 1122 37.78 -9.24 89.17
C GLY A 1122 38.14 -8.04 90.03
N LEU A 1123 37.43 -6.92 89.87
CA LEU A 1123 37.57 -5.72 90.71
C LEU A 1123 37.42 -6.02 92.21
N ARG A 1124 36.55 -6.94 92.62
CA ARG A 1124 36.43 -7.36 94.03
C ARG A 1124 37.68 -8.12 94.49
N THR A 1125 38.28 -8.92 93.61
CA THR A 1125 39.55 -9.62 93.85
C THR A 1125 40.70 -8.61 93.89
N ASP A 1126 40.77 -7.67 92.95
CA ASP A 1126 41.76 -6.60 92.88
C ASP A 1126 41.67 -5.66 94.09
N VAL A 1127 40.47 -5.25 94.51
CA VAL A 1127 40.25 -4.48 95.74
C VAL A 1127 40.65 -5.29 96.99
N THR A 1128 40.51 -6.61 96.98
CA THR A 1128 41.00 -7.48 98.05
C THR A 1128 42.54 -7.60 98.02
N GLY A 1129 43.14 -7.64 96.83
CA GLY A 1129 44.58 -7.54 96.61
C GLY A 1129 45.13 -6.22 97.13
N VAL A 1130 44.60 -5.08 96.66
CA VAL A 1130 44.92 -3.73 97.12
C VAL A 1130 44.71 -3.57 98.64
N ARG A 1131 43.67 -4.16 99.23
CA ARG A 1131 43.49 -4.18 100.69
C ARG A 1131 44.59 -4.97 101.40
N THR A 1132 45.04 -6.07 100.80
CA THR A 1132 46.17 -6.88 101.29
C THR A 1132 47.48 -6.11 101.16
N ASP A 1133 47.71 -5.46 100.02
CA ASP A 1133 48.88 -4.62 99.77
C ASP A 1133 48.92 -3.41 100.70
N ILE A 1134 47.79 -2.72 100.93
CA ILE A 1134 47.68 -1.66 101.94
C ILE A 1134 48.00 -2.22 103.33
N SER A 1135 47.55 -3.43 103.68
CA SER A 1135 47.88 -4.06 104.95
C SER A 1135 49.39 -4.38 105.06
N ASN A 1136 50.01 -4.83 103.96
CA ASN A 1136 51.45 -5.06 103.86
C ASN A 1136 52.24 -3.75 103.95
N VAL A 1137 51.78 -2.67 103.32
CA VAL A 1137 52.36 -1.32 103.43
C VAL A 1137 52.23 -0.79 104.85
N ILE A 1138 51.08 -0.96 105.53
CA ILE A 1138 50.92 -0.60 106.95
C ILE A 1138 51.92 -1.38 107.82
N ASN A 1139 52.09 -2.69 107.60
CA ASN A 1139 53.08 -3.49 108.31
C ASN A 1139 54.53 -3.04 108.02
N ALA A 1140 54.84 -2.69 106.77
CA ALA A 1140 56.15 -2.16 106.39
C ALA A 1140 56.40 -0.77 107.02
N VAL A 1141 55.40 0.11 107.05
CA VAL A 1141 55.47 1.42 107.72
C VAL A 1141 55.66 1.26 109.23
N ASN A 1142 54.97 0.31 109.86
CA ASN A 1142 55.18 -0.01 111.27
C ASN A 1142 56.60 -0.54 111.54
N SER A 1143 57.14 -1.39 110.66
CA SER A 1143 58.53 -1.88 110.72
C SER A 1143 59.56 -0.77 110.52
N VAL A 1144 59.31 0.17 109.60
CA VAL A 1144 60.11 1.39 109.44
C VAL A 1144 60.00 2.28 110.68
N GLY A 1145 58.82 2.39 111.31
CA GLY A 1145 58.63 3.11 112.58
C GLY A 1145 59.43 2.52 113.73
N ALA A 1146 59.49 1.18 113.83
CA ALA A 1146 60.37 0.48 114.77
C ALA A 1146 61.85 0.77 114.46
N THR A 1147 62.27 0.64 113.19
CA THR A 1147 63.64 0.93 112.75
C THR A 1147 64.05 2.39 113.03
N ILE A 1148 63.15 3.35 112.84
CA ILE A 1148 63.39 4.77 113.19
C ILE A 1148 63.52 4.95 114.71
N THR A 1149 62.79 4.18 115.50
CA THR A 1149 62.91 4.18 116.98
C THR A 1149 64.24 3.60 117.44
N ASP A 1150 64.70 2.52 116.81
CA ASP A 1150 66.02 1.92 117.06
C ASP A 1150 67.15 2.88 116.65
N VAL A 1151 67.06 3.49 115.46
CA VAL A 1151 68.01 4.51 114.99
C VAL A 1151 68.03 5.72 115.92
N ARG A 1152 66.87 6.18 116.41
CA ARG A 1152 66.80 7.27 117.40
C ARG A 1152 67.49 6.88 118.71
N THR A 1153 67.27 5.66 119.19
CA THR A 1153 67.93 5.12 120.39
C THR A 1153 69.45 5.04 120.19
N GLY A 1154 69.91 4.62 119.00
CA GLY A 1154 71.32 4.63 118.62
C GLY A 1154 71.92 6.05 118.53
N ILE A 1155 71.17 7.03 118.04
CA ILE A 1155 71.58 8.45 118.02
C ILE A 1155 71.70 9.00 119.45
N ASP A 1156 70.74 8.70 120.34
CA ASP A 1156 70.80 9.12 121.73
C ASP A 1156 71.97 8.46 122.48
N ALA A 1157 72.31 7.20 122.17
CA ALA A 1157 73.53 6.55 122.66
C ALA A 1157 74.80 7.23 122.14
N VAL A 1158 74.94 7.46 120.83
CA VAL A 1158 76.08 8.18 120.24
C VAL A 1158 76.22 9.60 120.81
N LYS A 1159 75.11 10.27 121.12
CA LYS A 1159 75.09 11.59 121.77
C LYS A 1159 75.59 11.51 123.22
N SER A 1160 75.30 10.43 123.94
CA SER A 1160 75.88 10.14 125.25
C SER A 1160 77.38 9.90 125.14
N ASP A 1161 77.83 9.05 124.22
CA ASP A 1161 79.25 8.76 123.98
C ASP A 1161 80.04 10.01 123.59
N LEU A 1162 79.50 10.86 122.71
CA LEU A 1162 80.10 12.14 122.35
C LEU A 1162 80.20 13.10 123.54
N SER A 1163 79.22 13.07 124.44
CA SER A 1163 79.24 13.87 125.67
C SER A 1163 80.31 13.36 126.65
N ALA A 1164 80.46 12.05 126.79
CA ALA A 1164 81.52 11.41 127.57
C ALA A 1164 82.91 11.71 126.99
N PHE A 1165 83.08 11.59 125.67
CA PHE A 1165 84.32 11.93 124.96
C PHE A 1165 84.68 13.41 125.12
N LYS A 1166 83.70 14.31 125.05
CA LYS A 1166 83.91 15.75 125.32
C LYS A 1166 84.37 16.01 126.77
N ALA A 1167 83.85 15.25 127.73
CA ALA A 1167 84.30 15.32 129.12
C ALA A 1167 85.73 14.78 129.31
N ASP A 1168 86.09 13.67 128.68
CA ASP A 1168 87.48 13.15 128.67
C ASP A 1168 88.45 14.17 128.06
N MET A 1169 88.12 14.72 126.89
CA MET A 1169 88.94 15.76 126.24
C MET A 1169 89.11 17.00 127.12
N ALA A 1170 88.06 17.45 127.82
CA ALA A 1170 88.15 18.57 128.75
C ALA A 1170 89.07 18.22 129.95
N GLY A 1171 88.96 17.02 130.52
CA GLY A 1171 89.85 16.55 131.58
C GLY A 1171 91.32 16.47 131.14
N ARG A 1172 91.56 16.00 129.91
CA ARG A 1172 92.90 15.96 129.29
C ARG A 1172 93.46 17.36 129.04
N LEU A 1173 92.64 18.32 128.61
CA LEU A 1173 93.06 19.69 128.40
C LEU A 1173 93.46 20.35 129.73
N THR A 1174 92.65 20.18 130.79
CA THR A 1174 92.98 20.64 132.15
C THR A 1174 94.29 20.01 132.68
N ASN A 1175 94.56 18.74 132.36
CA ASN A 1175 95.84 18.09 132.71
C ASN A 1175 97.04 18.71 131.96
N ILE A 1176 96.84 19.10 130.70
CA ILE A 1176 97.86 19.79 129.90
C ILE A 1176 98.13 21.20 130.45
N ASP A 1177 97.09 21.98 130.77
CA ASP A 1177 97.24 23.31 131.35
C ASP A 1177 97.96 23.26 132.71
N SER A 1178 97.65 22.28 133.56
CA SER A 1178 98.37 22.04 134.82
C SER A 1178 99.85 21.73 134.60
N LYS A 1179 100.20 20.94 133.57
CA LYS A 1179 101.60 20.68 133.19
C LYS A 1179 102.30 21.92 132.63
N ILE A 1180 101.60 22.74 131.84
CA ILE A 1180 102.13 24.01 131.33
C ILE A 1180 102.44 24.96 132.49
N SER A 1181 101.53 25.12 133.46
CA SER A 1181 101.79 25.92 134.68
C SER A 1181 103.02 25.42 135.43
N THR A 1182 103.16 24.10 135.61
CA THR A 1182 104.32 23.49 136.28
C THR A 1182 105.64 23.78 135.54
N VAL A 1183 105.61 23.84 134.20
CA VAL A 1183 106.77 24.21 133.38
C VAL A 1183 107.08 25.71 133.49
N ASP A 1184 106.07 26.58 133.51
CA ASP A 1184 106.25 28.03 133.64
C ASP A 1184 106.85 28.41 135.01
N ASP A 1185 106.37 27.79 136.10
CA ASP A 1185 106.95 27.91 137.44
C ASP A 1185 108.44 27.47 137.46
N GLY A 1186 108.76 26.38 136.74
CA GLY A 1186 110.13 25.90 136.56
C GLY A 1186 111.03 26.89 135.82
N VAL A 1187 110.51 27.52 134.75
CA VAL A 1187 111.20 28.56 133.97
C VAL A 1187 111.40 29.83 134.82
N GLY A 1188 110.42 30.25 135.61
CA GLY A 1188 110.53 31.36 136.55
C GLY A 1188 111.61 31.12 137.62
N THR A 1189 111.68 29.90 138.13
CA THR A 1189 112.72 29.48 139.09
C THR A 1189 114.12 29.54 138.47
N LEU A 1190 114.29 28.98 137.26
CA LEU A 1190 115.54 29.05 136.49
C LEU A 1190 115.98 30.50 136.23
N ARG A 1191 115.05 31.37 135.81
CA ARG A 1191 115.31 32.79 135.55
C ARG A 1191 115.81 33.51 136.80
N THR A 1192 115.23 33.19 137.96
CA THR A 1192 115.65 33.74 139.26
C THR A 1192 117.07 33.30 139.63
N LEU A 1193 117.39 32.02 139.47
CA LEU A 1193 118.74 31.47 139.74
C LEU A 1193 119.81 32.12 138.85
N VAL A 1194 119.51 32.37 137.56
CA VAL A 1194 120.43 33.04 136.62
C VAL A 1194 120.69 34.50 137.05
N VAL A 1195 119.66 35.24 137.47
CA VAL A 1195 119.82 36.61 137.98
C VAL A 1195 120.68 36.63 139.25
N VAL A 1196 120.47 35.71 140.19
CA VAL A 1196 121.27 35.58 141.42
C VAL A 1196 122.75 35.29 141.08
N ALA A 1197 123.02 34.39 140.14
CA ALA A 1197 124.39 34.09 139.69
C ALA A 1197 125.09 35.31 139.07
N LEU A 1198 124.38 36.10 138.25
CA LEU A 1198 124.90 37.34 137.67
C LEU A 1198 125.23 38.39 138.75
N VAL A 1199 124.38 38.55 139.77
CA VAL A 1199 124.64 39.47 140.89
C VAL A 1199 125.90 39.08 141.65
N PHE A 1200 126.10 37.80 141.96
CA PHE A 1200 127.34 37.33 142.61
C PHE A 1200 128.59 37.59 141.76
N ALA A 1201 128.52 37.42 140.44
CA ALA A 1201 129.65 37.72 139.55
C ALA A 1201 130.03 39.22 139.56
N VAL A 1202 129.03 40.12 139.58
CA VAL A 1202 129.26 41.58 139.66
C VAL A 1202 129.89 41.98 141.01
N ILE A 1203 129.42 41.39 142.11
CA ILE A 1203 129.99 41.64 143.46
C ILE A 1203 131.47 41.19 143.51
N ALA A 1204 131.79 40.02 142.95
CA ALA A 1204 133.17 39.53 142.89
C ALA A 1204 134.09 40.46 142.08
N ALA A 1205 133.62 40.98 140.94
CA ALA A 1205 134.38 41.95 140.14
C ALA A 1205 134.63 43.27 140.89
N ALA A 1206 133.61 43.80 141.60
CA ALA A 1206 133.75 45.01 142.41
C ALA A 1206 134.77 44.84 143.56
N ALA A 1207 134.79 43.68 144.22
CA ALA A 1207 135.75 43.36 145.27
C ALA A 1207 137.20 43.33 144.76
N ALA A 1208 137.44 42.77 143.57
CA ALA A 1208 138.76 42.73 142.94
C ALA A 1208 139.30 44.14 142.59
N ILE A 1209 138.42 45.03 142.11
CA ILE A 1209 138.75 46.43 141.83
C ILE A 1209 139.07 47.20 143.13
N TYR A 1210 138.28 46.99 144.19
CA TYR A 1210 138.53 47.65 145.48
C TYR A 1210 139.88 47.26 146.07
N ALA A 1211 140.25 45.97 146.01
CA ALA A 1211 141.54 45.48 146.52
C ALA A 1211 142.75 46.12 145.82
N THR A 1212 142.69 46.30 144.49
CA THR A 1212 143.77 46.95 143.72
C THR A 1212 143.90 48.46 144.04
N VAL A 1213 142.79 49.14 144.35
CA VAL A 1213 142.80 50.54 144.80
C VAL A 1213 143.32 50.68 146.24
N ALA A 1214 143.09 49.69 147.11
CA ALA A 1214 143.65 49.68 148.46
C ALA A 1214 145.18 49.52 148.46
N ILE A 1215 145.71 48.61 147.64
CA ILE A 1215 147.15 48.35 147.48
C ILE A 1215 147.91 49.60 147.04
N SER A 1216 147.33 50.42 146.16
CA SER A 1216 147.97 51.64 145.65
C SER A 1216 147.97 52.82 146.63
N ARG A 1217 147.10 52.85 147.64
CA ARG A 1217 147.10 53.91 148.68
C ARG A 1217 148.08 53.67 149.83
N ALA A 1218 148.41 52.42 150.14
CA ALA A 1218 149.35 52.10 151.22
C ALA A 1218 150.82 52.38 150.82
N LEU A 1219 151.16 52.34 149.53
CA LEU A 1219 152.51 52.60 149.00
C LEU A 1219 152.91 54.09 148.94
N ALA A 1220 152.18 54.98 149.63
CA ALA A 1220 152.38 56.43 149.59
C ALA A 1220 152.63 57.10 150.96
N LYS A 1221 152.95 56.31 152.01
CA LYS A 1221 153.45 56.80 153.30
C LYS A 1221 154.39 55.79 153.96
#